data_AF-A0A1M7LDH6-F1
#
_entry.id   AF-A0A1M7LDH6-F1
#
_cell.length_a   1.000
_cell.length_b   1.000
_cell.length_c   1.000
_cell.angle_alpha   90.00
_cell.angle_beta   90.00
_cell.angle_gamma   90.00
#
_symmetry.space_group_name_H-M   'P 1'
#
loop_
_entity.id
_entity.type
_entity.pdbx_description
1 polymer ?
#
loop_
_entity_poly.entity_id
_entity_poly.type
_entity_poly.pdbx_seq_one_letter_code
_entity_poly.pdbx_strand_id
1 'polypeptide(L)'
;AHAAPSLLSQGKTATASSTENAGTPASAAVDGNTGTRWSSTATDPQWLQVDLGATDTLSSVTLNWETAYATAFKIQVSDNAQTWTDAYSTTTATGGVQTVPVNASGRYVRVYGTARATGYGYSLWEFQVYGTTGTTGPGTCGTDNAAQGKTATASSTENAGTPASAAVDGNTGTRWSSAAADPQWLQVDLGATATVCQVLLNWESAYGTSFKIQVSDNAQTWTDIYSTTTGPGGNQTLNVSGSGRYIRMYGTVRANGYGYSLWEFQVHTTGGSGTPPTTPTDTGNPGGGDFSGSVISAYRQVSASSYEGANAPAAALDGRTTTRWSSLYTDDQWLQVDLGGTGTLSGIVLNWESAYATGYHLDISNDGTTWTRLYTTTTGKGGVEKLPVTGKGRYVRFTGTARSSGYGYSLWEFQVYGTVDTSTATPPVLSGPTKAPATTGQFQLAAPADKAMVTSTRRPALSWNAVSGTAHYEVWLNISRTDYDFTASGNLLDLYTKVAEPTGTSYTPSWDITDRWTYKWFVVAVSGSGARTTSAIRTFSVYLPDIEQVADGVNVVNGARDLNKDGQIEPYEDWRQPVATRVSDLLSRMTLEEKAYQMFYNVQTYPMSGWHFGPAQPADLDTVLKSTAATRLGIPPVSAGDTTAGYQTTYPLQSTLAAGKDYPLDYKLGDMQRKEELEVGARGTLSPLAEVGTKVLYPRIQEGGGENADVAAAQLRALVAGLQGGPELNPGSVLATVKHWPGEGAGGEAGIVYDATTIKYHMIPFRAAMEAGAVNIMPGYAGSSYLDPGGPGAGDSAKILTYLRQNMGYTGLITTDWLPSGAWVNAANAGSDVMGGADPGAVGFTMAGFEQQVPLARINDAVTRILTLKFELGIFDHPYGDPVNGPYRFHQPSYTQLANQAARESDTVLKNNGVLPLKLTSGDNVVVAGDRATDGAACCIWSSYFHPDYGSLDQLDALKARAAQNGVNVAQGTVTNPKVAVVYVGEPSYTHATAWPDTQPYLPADQLALIQNYKNQGLKVVVVLTLPRPIVISDWNTLADAIVVTYRGGEEVGPATASLLFGDYTPHGKLPWQLPRSLDQVLKPGGGDNPADANEAWDLPYDLGATAAERADIRAKIDAGQTVPTTYGNPLYAYGAGLTSWATG
;
A
#
# COMPACT_ATOMS: atom_id res chain seq x y z
N ALA A 1 14.72 37.50 31.94
CA ALA A 1 14.30 36.55 32.98
C ALA A 1 14.70 35.16 32.51
N HIS A 2 15.53 34.42 33.25
CA HIS A 2 15.75 33.00 32.95
C HIS A 2 14.43 32.27 33.29
N ALA A 3 13.91 31.47 32.35
CA ALA A 3 12.73 30.65 32.59
C ALA A 3 12.96 29.75 33.82
N ALA A 4 11.94 29.57 34.65
CA ALA A 4 12.04 28.66 35.80
C ALA A 4 12.38 27.23 35.29
N PRO A 5 13.32 26.51 35.90
CA PRO A 5 13.69 25.17 35.46
C PRO A 5 12.49 24.23 35.57
N SER A 6 12.27 23.41 34.54
CA SER A 6 11.10 22.53 34.43
C SER A 6 11.18 21.38 35.44
N LEU A 7 10.05 21.03 36.08
CA LEU A 7 9.94 19.82 36.92
C LEU A 7 9.85 18.59 36.02
N LEU A 8 10.86 17.72 36.07
CA LEU A 8 11.03 16.57 35.19
C LEU A 8 10.52 15.26 35.78
N SER A 9 10.49 15.10 37.11
CA SER A 9 10.16 13.82 37.75
C SER A 9 8.67 13.59 38.00
N GLN A 10 7.80 14.61 37.90
CA GLN A 10 6.40 14.47 38.27
C GLN A 10 5.65 13.53 37.31
N GLY A 11 4.93 12.56 37.88
CA GLY A 11 4.19 11.53 37.15
C GLY A 11 5.07 10.50 36.43
N LYS A 12 6.39 10.53 36.64
CA LYS A 12 7.34 9.59 36.01
C LYS A 12 7.42 8.27 36.77
N THR A 13 7.88 7.22 36.09
CA THR A 13 8.06 5.90 36.70
C THR A 13 9.12 5.95 37.79
N ALA A 14 8.76 5.53 39.00
CA ALA A 14 9.67 5.43 40.13
C ALA A 14 9.77 4.00 40.65
N THR A 15 10.99 3.58 40.99
CA THR A 15 11.29 2.29 41.63
C THR A 15 12.17 2.51 42.86
N ALA A 16 12.17 1.55 43.78
CA ALA A 16 12.94 1.65 45.01
C ALA A 16 13.54 0.29 45.41
N SER A 17 14.59 0.31 46.22
CA SER A 17 15.21 -0.90 46.77
C SER A 17 14.27 -1.69 47.68
N SER A 18 13.34 -1.02 48.34
CA SER A 18 12.26 -1.65 49.10
C SER A 18 11.11 -0.68 49.36
N THR A 19 9.97 -1.22 49.77
CA THR A 19 8.84 -0.46 50.31
C THR A 19 8.50 -0.99 51.71
N GLU A 20 8.11 -0.10 52.62
CA GLU A 20 7.70 -0.48 53.99
C GLU A 20 6.44 -1.36 53.95
N ASN A 21 5.48 -0.99 53.09
CA ASN A 21 4.25 -1.74 52.83
C ASN A 21 3.63 -1.28 51.50
N ALA A 22 2.55 -1.95 51.08
CA ALA A 22 1.87 -1.66 49.81
C ALA A 22 1.28 -0.23 49.72
N GLY A 23 1.01 0.43 50.85
CA GLY A 23 0.45 1.80 50.89
C GLY A 23 1.48 2.91 50.78
N THR A 24 2.78 2.60 50.69
CA THR A 24 3.87 3.59 50.59
C THR A 24 4.79 3.30 49.38
N PRO A 25 4.24 3.19 48.16
CA PRO A 25 4.99 2.79 46.98
C PRO A 25 5.96 3.89 46.52
N ALA A 26 6.95 3.53 45.69
CA ALA A 26 7.90 4.49 45.13
C ALA A 26 7.22 5.59 44.28
N SER A 27 6.15 5.25 43.57
CA SER A 27 5.35 6.19 42.77
C SER A 27 4.74 7.33 43.60
N ALA A 28 4.49 7.09 44.89
CA ALA A 28 3.91 8.08 45.77
C ALA A 28 4.87 9.21 46.17
N ALA A 29 6.17 9.11 45.81
CA ALA A 29 7.12 10.20 45.98
C ALA A 29 7.27 11.06 44.71
N VAL A 30 6.51 10.81 43.65
CA VAL A 30 6.60 11.57 42.39
C VAL A 30 5.22 11.88 41.79
N ASP A 31 4.14 11.66 42.53
CA ASP A 31 2.76 11.83 42.05
C ASP A 31 2.28 13.30 42.14
N GLY A 32 3.05 14.18 42.79
CA GLY A 32 2.70 15.58 42.99
C GLY A 32 1.68 15.79 44.11
N ASN A 33 1.39 14.77 44.92
CA ASN A 33 0.50 14.83 46.05
C ASN A 33 1.29 14.72 47.35
N THR A 34 1.47 15.85 48.02
CA THR A 34 2.20 15.91 49.31
C THR A 34 1.50 15.20 50.48
N GLY A 35 0.35 14.55 50.24
CA GLY A 35 -0.35 13.69 51.21
C GLY A 35 -0.04 12.20 51.06
N THR A 36 0.68 11.79 50.02
CA THR A 36 1.13 10.41 49.75
C THR A 36 2.66 10.35 49.82
N ARG A 37 3.24 9.19 50.11
CA ARG A 37 4.69 9.06 50.28
C ARG A 37 5.24 7.68 49.93
N TRP A 38 6.49 7.65 49.53
CA TRP A 38 7.31 6.44 49.58
C TRP A 38 7.88 6.25 50.99
N SER A 39 8.01 5.00 51.43
CA SER A 39 8.73 4.61 52.65
C SER A 39 9.50 3.32 52.42
N SER A 40 10.76 3.22 52.87
CA SER A 40 11.60 2.03 52.72
C SER A 40 11.50 1.08 53.92
N THR A 41 12.05 -0.14 53.78
CA THR A 41 12.37 -0.95 54.97
C THR A 41 13.47 -0.29 55.82
N ALA A 42 13.50 -0.62 57.11
CA ALA A 42 14.49 -0.09 58.06
C ALA A 42 15.86 -0.81 57.98
N THR A 43 16.45 -0.97 56.79
CA THR A 43 17.86 -1.40 56.59
C THR A 43 18.66 -0.39 55.75
N ASP A 44 19.96 -0.22 55.96
CA ASP A 44 20.80 0.72 55.18
C ASP A 44 21.80 -0.06 54.32
N PRO A 45 22.05 0.31 53.06
CA PRO A 45 21.49 1.46 52.32
C PRO A 45 20.13 1.17 51.67
N GLN A 46 19.39 2.22 51.30
CA GLN A 46 18.19 2.14 50.46
C GLN A 46 18.20 3.24 49.42
N TRP A 47 17.43 3.05 48.35
CA TRP A 47 17.30 4.03 47.29
C TRP A 47 15.90 4.10 46.73
N LEU A 48 15.57 5.29 46.23
CA LEU A 48 14.41 5.57 45.38
C LEU A 48 14.94 6.25 44.12
N GLN A 49 14.58 5.72 42.95
CA GLN A 49 14.95 6.25 41.64
C GLN A 49 13.72 6.62 40.83
N VAL A 50 13.92 7.55 39.90
CA VAL A 50 12.95 7.94 38.88
C VAL A 50 13.58 7.82 37.49
N ASP A 51 12.84 7.27 36.53
CA ASP A 51 13.17 7.30 35.10
C ASP A 51 12.55 8.55 34.47
N LEU A 52 13.37 9.52 34.07
CA LEU A 52 12.90 10.77 33.46
C LEU A 52 12.34 10.55 32.05
N GLY A 53 12.62 9.38 31.46
CA GLY A 53 12.31 9.04 30.08
C GLY A 53 13.51 9.27 29.19
N ALA A 54 14.13 10.45 29.23
CA ALA A 54 15.26 10.86 28.38
C ALA A 54 16.52 11.19 29.19
N THR A 55 17.70 11.17 28.58
CA THR A 55 18.89 11.76 29.20
C THR A 55 18.71 13.27 29.25
N ASP A 56 18.30 13.77 30.41
CA ASP A 56 18.05 15.18 30.66
C ASP A 56 19.23 15.84 31.36
N THR A 57 19.33 17.17 31.24
CA THR A 57 20.32 17.95 32.00
C THR A 57 19.65 18.49 33.26
N LEU A 58 20.15 18.07 34.42
CA LEU A 58 19.59 18.42 35.72
C LEU A 58 20.17 19.74 36.21
N SER A 59 19.35 20.51 36.90
CA SER A 59 19.72 21.79 37.53
C SER A 59 19.59 21.75 39.05
N SER A 60 18.60 21.03 39.58
CA SER A 60 18.43 20.84 41.03
C SER A 60 17.52 19.64 41.34
N VAL A 61 17.58 19.17 42.58
CA VAL A 61 16.71 18.15 43.14
C VAL A 61 16.13 18.66 44.46
N THR A 62 14.82 18.62 44.62
CA THR A 62 14.13 18.92 45.88
C THR A 62 13.59 17.63 46.50
N LEU A 63 13.99 17.35 47.74
CA LEU A 63 13.56 16.22 48.55
C LEU A 63 12.65 16.74 49.65
N ASN A 64 11.38 16.33 49.67
CA ASN A 64 10.47 16.61 50.76
C ASN A 64 10.39 15.37 51.67
N TRP A 65 11.26 15.32 52.68
CA TRP A 65 11.31 14.19 53.60
C TRP A 65 10.13 14.18 54.58
N GLU A 66 9.72 12.99 54.99
CA GLU A 66 8.99 12.81 56.24
C GLU A 66 9.93 13.00 57.46
N THR A 67 9.41 12.80 58.67
CA THR A 67 10.23 12.72 59.89
C THR A 67 11.31 11.63 59.78
N ALA A 68 11.08 10.57 59.01
CA ALA A 68 12.06 9.52 58.75
C ALA A 68 12.91 9.83 57.51
N TYR A 69 14.00 10.59 57.71
CA TYR A 69 14.86 11.08 56.62
C TYR A 69 16.28 10.49 56.64
N ALA A 70 17.06 10.75 55.59
CA ALA A 70 18.47 10.39 55.52
C ALA A 70 19.39 11.46 56.12
N THR A 71 20.26 11.12 57.08
CA THR A 71 21.37 12.00 57.49
C THR A 71 22.51 11.94 56.48
N ALA A 72 22.75 10.77 55.87
CA ALA A 72 23.72 10.62 54.78
C ALA A 72 23.08 10.06 53.51
N PHE A 73 23.18 10.78 52.39
CA PHE A 73 22.68 10.33 51.10
C PHE A 73 23.50 10.88 49.94
N LYS A 74 23.30 10.26 48.78
CA LYS A 74 23.81 10.72 47.49
C LYS A 74 22.66 10.96 46.51
N ILE A 75 22.79 11.95 45.65
CA ILE A 75 22.03 12.00 44.39
C ILE A 75 22.92 11.43 43.31
N GLN A 76 22.41 10.45 42.58
CA GLN A 76 23.16 9.79 41.51
C GLN A 76 22.37 9.85 40.20
N VAL A 77 23.10 9.92 39.08
CA VAL A 77 22.55 9.87 37.72
C VAL A 77 23.09 8.66 36.96
N SER A 78 22.33 8.17 35.99
CA SER A 78 22.70 7.05 35.14
C SER A 78 21.97 7.11 33.80
N ASP A 79 22.59 6.66 32.71
CA ASP A 79 21.92 6.52 31.40
C ASP A 79 21.16 5.19 31.27
N ASN A 80 21.54 4.15 32.01
CA ASN A 80 21.05 2.77 31.84
C ASN A 80 20.52 2.10 33.14
N ALA A 81 20.33 2.87 34.22
CA ALA A 81 20.03 2.40 35.59
C ALA A 81 20.98 1.35 36.22
N GLN A 82 22.09 0.97 35.57
CA GLN A 82 23.05 -0.03 36.06
C GLN A 82 24.35 0.62 36.54
N THR A 83 24.86 1.60 35.79
CA THR A 83 26.14 2.29 36.07
C THR A 83 25.87 3.71 36.57
N TRP A 84 26.14 3.97 37.85
CA TRP A 84 25.75 5.21 38.53
C TRP A 84 26.93 6.15 38.78
N THR A 85 26.71 7.44 38.54
CA THR A 85 27.65 8.52 38.84
C THR A 85 27.09 9.41 39.95
N ASP A 86 27.91 9.73 40.96
CA ASP A 86 27.54 10.63 42.05
C ASP A 86 27.47 12.07 41.56
N ALA A 87 26.28 12.67 41.63
CA ALA A 87 26.05 14.07 41.27
C ALA A 87 26.01 15.00 42.51
N TYR A 88 25.67 14.45 43.68
CA TYR A 88 25.74 15.12 44.97
C TYR A 88 25.93 14.09 46.10
N SER A 89 26.58 14.48 47.20
CA SER A 89 26.69 13.64 48.40
C SER A 89 26.70 14.50 49.67
N THR A 90 26.10 14.00 50.73
CA THR A 90 26.14 14.61 52.06
C THR A 90 26.09 13.55 53.15
N THR A 91 26.63 13.87 54.32
CA THR A 91 26.59 13.02 55.54
C THR A 91 25.91 13.71 56.72
N THR A 92 25.42 14.94 56.54
CA THR A 92 24.89 15.80 57.61
C THR A 92 23.57 16.46 57.23
N ALA A 93 22.72 15.77 56.46
CA ALA A 93 21.40 16.26 56.10
C ALA A 93 20.49 16.33 57.34
N THR A 94 19.57 17.30 57.35
CA THR A 94 18.70 17.64 58.49
C THR A 94 17.24 17.24 58.30
N GLY A 95 16.88 16.66 57.14
CA GLY A 95 15.49 16.32 56.78
C GLY A 95 14.67 17.54 56.35
N GLY A 96 13.34 17.39 56.34
CA GLY A 96 12.41 18.41 55.84
C GLY A 96 12.48 18.60 54.31
N VAL A 97 12.08 19.77 53.81
CA VAL A 97 12.24 20.12 52.39
C VAL A 97 13.65 20.59 52.13
N GLN A 98 14.39 19.86 51.30
CA GLN A 98 15.78 20.14 50.98
C GLN A 98 15.97 20.23 49.46
N THR A 99 16.40 21.39 48.97
CA THR A 99 16.77 21.56 47.55
C THR A 99 18.29 21.54 47.42
N VAL A 100 18.81 20.63 46.60
CA VAL A 100 20.24 20.51 46.30
C VAL A 100 20.49 20.88 44.83
N PRO A 101 21.50 21.72 44.52
CA PRO A 101 21.88 21.98 43.15
C PRO A 101 22.54 20.73 42.56
N VAL A 102 22.21 20.41 41.33
CA VAL A 102 22.76 19.27 40.58
C VAL A 102 23.20 19.79 39.22
N ASN A 103 24.43 19.48 38.81
CA ASN A 103 24.93 19.79 37.47
C ASN A 103 25.45 18.51 36.82
N ALA A 104 24.51 17.69 36.36
CA ALA A 104 24.79 16.40 35.76
C ALA A 104 23.70 16.08 34.73
N SER A 105 23.98 15.11 33.85
CA SER A 105 23.00 14.60 32.90
C SER A 105 22.80 13.10 33.09
N GLY A 106 21.58 12.63 32.87
CA GLY A 106 21.26 11.21 32.94
C GLY A 106 19.76 10.96 32.80
N ARG A 107 19.40 9.76 32.31
CA ARG A 107 18.00 9.34 32.18
C ARG A 107 17.37 8.93 33.51
N TYR A 108 18.15 8.28 34.35
CA TYR A 108 17.72 7.82 35.66
C TYR A 108 18.37 8.67 36.74
N VAL A 109 17.57 9.07 37.73
CA VAL A 109 18.03 9.87 38.87
C VAL A 109 17.58 9.16 40.14
N ARG A 110 18.49 8.97 41.10
CA ARG A 110 18.13 8.35 42.38
C ARG A 110 18.67 9.10 43.58
N VAL A 111 17.91 9.05 44.66
CA VAL A 111 18.41 9.32 46.01
C VAL A 111 18.87 7.99 46.61
N TYR A 112 20.14 7.92 46.99
CA TYR A 112 20.78 6.74 47.58
C TYR A 112 21.12 7.04 49.04
N GLY A 113 20.22 6.66 49.95
CA GLY A 113 20.35 6.82 51.39
C GLY A 113 21.32 5.80 51.98
N THR A 114 22.31 6.28 52.72
CA THR A 114 23.40 5.47 53.30
C THR A 114 23.44 5.50 54.82
N ALA A 115 22.78 6.48 55.45
CA ALA A 115 22.52 6.47 56.89
C ALA A 115 21.19 7.20 57.19
N ARG A 116 20.35 6.57 58.00
CA ARG A 116 19.09 7.17 58.49
C ARG A 116 19.28 8.08 59.68
N ALA A 117 18.34 9.01 59.83
CA ALA A 117 18.17 9.84 61.02
C ALA A 117 17.42 9.15 62.17
N THR A 118 16.59 8.14 61.85
CA THR A 118 15.68 7.49 62.81
C THR A 118 15.81 5.96 62.71
N GLY A 119 15.07 5.24 63.57
CA GLY A 119 14.96 3.77 63.50
C GLY A 119 14.03 3.26 62.40
N TYR A 120 13.34 4.16 61.68
CA TYR A 120 12.41 3.83 60.59
C TYR A 120 13.09 3.97 59.23
N GLY A 121 12.59 3.30 58.19
CA GLY A 121 13.10 3.45 56.82
C GLY A 121 13.02 4.89 56.30
N TYR A 122 13.72 5.17 55.20
CA TYR A 122 13.66 6.49 54.57
C TYR A 122 12.27 6.74 53.99
N SER A 123 11.71 7.93 54.21
CA SER A 123 10.39 8.30 53.68
C SER A 123 10.37 9.70 53.06
N LEU A 124 9.83 9.78 51.85
CA LEU A 124 9.71 10.99 51.04
C LEU A 124 8.26 11.22 50.65
N TRP A 125 7.72 12.38 51.03
CA TRP A 125 6.49 12.90 50.47
C TRP A 125 6.66 13.24 48.99
N GLU A 126 7.79 13.83 48.61
CA GLU A 126 8.09 14.17 47.21
C GLU A 126 9.59 14.11 46.88
N PHE A 127 9.91 13.66 45.67
CA PHE A 127 11.22 13.59 45.04
C PHE A 127 11.17 14.32 43.69
N GLN A 128 11.50 15.61 43.73
CA GLN A 128 11.33 16.52 42.61
C GLN A 128 12.67 16.78 41.92
N VAL A 129 12.79 16.41 40.65
CA VAL A 129 13.99 16.63 39.84
C VAL A 129 13.71 17.75 38.84
N TYR A 130 14.52 18.81 38.84
CA TYR A 130 14.35 19.97 37.96
C TYR A 130 15.50 20.08 36.95
N GLY A 131 15.19 20.46 35.71
CA GLY A 131 16.20 20.56 34.66
C GLY A 131 15.65 21.01 33.31
N THR A 132 16.46 20.84 32.27
CA THR A 132 16.10 21.06 30.87
C THR A 132 16.11 19.73 30.14
N THR A 133 15.04 19.47 29.38
CA THR A 133 14.91 18.25 28.58
C THR A 133 15.99 18.18 27.52
N GLY A 134 16.75 17.09 27.46
CA GLY A 134 17.72 16.84 26.40
C GLY A 134 17.02 16.52 25.07
N THR A 135 17.54 17.00 23.94
CA THR A 135 17.00 16.71 22.58
C THR A 135 17.28 15.28 22.09
N THR A 136 17.72 14.40 22.99
CA THR A 136 17.87 12.96 22.77
C THR A 136 17.05 12.22 23.80
N GLY A 137 15.72 12.29 23.69
CA GLY A 137 14.82 11.39 24.39
C GLY A 137 14.70 10.04 23.68
N PRO A 138 14.22 8.99 24.37
CA PRO A 138 13.63 7.86 23.66
C PRO A 138 12.52 8.45 22.81
N GLY A 139 12.35 7.94 21.59
CA GLY A 139 11.34 8.46 20.67
C GLY A 139 9.99 8.67 21.36
N THR A 140 9.20 9.61 20.86
CA THR A 140 7.78 9.72 21.22
C THR A 140 7.14 8.32 21.25
N CYS A 141 6.40 8.02 22.32
CA CYS A 141 5.71 6.73 22.44
C CYS A 141 4.83 6.54 21.21
N GLY A 142 5.09 5.49 20.44
CA GLY A 142 4.38 5.21 19.20
C GLY A 142 2.90 5.01 19.47
N THR A 143 2.06 5.47 18.54
CA THR A 143 0.60 5.30 18.63
C THR A 143 0.15 3.88 18.32
N ASP A 144 1.03 3.07 17.73
CA ASP A 144 0.74 1.69 17.34
C ASP A 144 0.70 0.77 18.57
N ASN A 145 -0.33 -0.07 18.66
CA ASN A 145 -0.44 -1.10 19.69
C ASN A 145 0.46 -2.29 19.31
N ALA A 146 1.66 -2.33 19.87
CA ALA A 146 2.64 -3.39 19.70
C ALA A 146 2.18 -4.77 20.20
N ALA A 147 1.13 -4.84 21.04
CA ALA A 147 0.52 -6.10 21.44
C ALA A 147 -0.57 -6.59 20.47
N GLN A 148 -1.08 -5.73 19.57
CA GLN A 148 -2.19 -6.07 18.69
C GLN A 148 -1.81 -7.19 17.71
N GLY A 149 -2.62 -8.24 17.66
CA GLY A 149 -2.40 -9.43 16.84
C GLY A 149 -1.22 -10.29 17.28
N LYS A 150 -0.58 -10.00 18.43
CA LYS A 150 0.54 -10.76 18.96
C LYS A 150 0.08 -12.01 19.71
N THR A 151 0.96 -12.99 19.84
CA THR A 151 0.66 -14.22 20.60
C THR A 151 0.44 -13.89 22.07
N ALA A 152 -0.79 -14.08 22.53
CA ALA A 152 -1.14 -14.00 23.93
C ALA A 152 -1.39 -15.39 24.53
N THR A 153 -0.86 -15.61 25.74
CA THR A 153 -1.11 -16.80 26.56
C THR A 153 -1.64 -16.34 27.92
N ALA A 154 -2.36 -17.22 28.60
CA ALA A 154 -2.85 -16.91 29.94
C ALA A 154 -2.68 -18.10 30.86
N SER A 155 -2.69 -17.84 32.16
CA SER A 155 -2.71 -18.90 33.17
C SER A 155 -3.92 -19.82 33.06
N SER A 156 -5.05 -19.29 32.60
CA SER A 156 -6.26 -20.04 32.31
C SER A 156 -7.20 -19.25 31.39
N THR A 157 -8.20 -19.93 30.86
CA THR A 157 -9.36 -19.34 30.17
C THR A 157 -10.64 -19.86 30.82
N GLU A 158 -11.67 -19.02 30.91
CA GLU A 158 -12.98 -19.40 31.43
C GLU A 158 -13.65 -20.45 30.56
N ASN A 159 -13.54 -20.31 29.23
CA ASN A 159 -13.98 -21.28 28.22
C ASN A 159 -13.32 -20.98 26.86
N ALA A 160 -13.61 -21.81 25.84
CA ALA A 160 -13.03 -21.68 24.50
C ALA A 160 -13.37 -20.37 23.78
N GLY A 161 -14.48 -19.70 24.14
CA GLY A 161 -14.92 -18.44 23.53
C GLY A 161 -14.31 -17.18 24.16
N THR A 162 -13.47 -17.31 25.19
CA THR A 162 -12.79 -16.18 25.86
C THR A 162 -11.26 -16.37 25.95
N PRO A 163 -10.58 -16.64 24.82
CA PRO A 163 -9.17 -16.98 24.80
C PRO A 163 -8.28 -15.78 25.15
N ALA A 164 -7.02 -16.04 25.53
CA ALA A 164 -6.02 -15.00 25.79
C ALA A 164 -5.84 -14.04 24.60
N SER A 165 -5.90 -14.56 23.38
CA SER A 165 -5.80 -13.77 22.14
C SER A 165 -6.90 -12.72 21.99
N ALA A 166 -8.05 -12.93 22.62
CA ALA A 166 -9.19 -12.02 22.52
C ALA A 166 -9.04 -10.74 23.36
N ALA A 167 -7.95 -10.60 24.12
CA ALA A 167 -7.58 -9.35 24.76
C ALA A 167 -6.47 -8.60 24.01
N VAL A 168 -6.05 -9.07 22.84
CA VAL A 168 -5.02 -8.40 22.02
C VAL A 168 -5.36 -8.44 20.53
N ASP A 169 -6.61 -8.73 20.17
CA ASP A 169 -7.03 -8.86 18.77
C ASP A 169 -7.45 -7.50 18.18
N GLY A 170 -7.51 -6.45 19.01
CA GLY A 170 -7.91 -5.12 18.62
C GLY A 170 -9.43 -4.95 18.48
N ASN A 171 -10.21 -5.95 18.89
CA ASN A 171 -11.66 -5.95 18.85
C ASN A 171 -12.23 -5.81 20.26
N THR A 172 -12.75 -4.63 20.59
CA THR A 172 -13.33 -4.36 21.92
C THR A 172 -14.66 -5.09 22.21
N GLY A 173 -15.14 -5.93 21.28
CA GLY A 173 -16.30 -6.82 21.44
C GLY A 173 -15.94 -8.26 21.83
N THR A 174 -14.66 -8.64 21.78
CA THR A 174 -14.13 -9.93 22.22
C THR A 174 -13.26 -9.73 23.47
N ARG A 175 -13.11 -10.77 24.32
CA ARG A 175 -12.33 -10.64 25.58
C ARG A 175 -11.64 -11.93 25.98
N TRP A 176 -10.49 -11.77 26.63
CA TRP A 176 -9.98 -12.83 27.49
C TRP A 176 -10.69 -12.81 28.84
N SER A 177 -11.07 -13.98 29.35
CA SER A 177 -11.57 -14.16 30.73
C SER A 177 -10.85 -15.33 31.38
N SER A 178 -10.37 -15.16 32.62
CA SER A 178 -9.69 -16.21 33.37
C SER A 178 -10.66 -17.07 34.19
N ALA A 179 -10.18 -18.21 34.69
CA ALA A 179 -10.84 -18.88 35.81
C ALA A 179 -10.92 -17.95 37.03
N ALA A 180 -11.95 -18.14 37.88
CA ALA A 180 -12.18 -17.36 39.09
C ALA A 180 -11.22 -17.74 40.25
N ALA A 181 -9.91 -17.59 40.05
CA ALA A 181 -8.86 -17.88 41.04
C ALA A 181 -7.78 -16.79 41.03
N ASP A 182 -7.03 -16.61 42.14
CA ASP A 182 -5.93 -15.64 42.26
C ASP A 182 -4.63 -16.38 42.59
N PRO A 183 -3.50 -16.07 41.93
CA PRO A 183 -3.34 -15.09 40.85
C PRO A 183 -3.75 -15.63 39.47
N GLN A 184 -3.99 -14.74 38.51
CA GLN A 184 -4.07 -15.07 37.08
C GLN A 184 -3.27 -14.07 36.27
N TRP A 185 -2.85 -14.46 35.09
CA TRP A 185 -2.10 -13.60 34.20
C TRP A 185 -2.50 -13.78 32.76
N LEU A 186 -2.35 -12.68 32.01
CA LEU A 186 -2.42 -12.60 30.56
C LEU A 186 -1.09 -12.04 30.07
N GLN A 187 -0.36 -12.81 29.29
CA GLN A 187 0.95 -12.51 28.74
C GLN A 187 0.88 -12.37 27.24
N VAL A 188 1.68 -11.47 26.69
CA VAL A 188 1.82 -11.20 25.26
C VAL A 188 3.31 -11.29 24.89
N ASP A 189 3.62 -12.01 23.81
CA ASP A 189 4.94 -11.97 23.16
C ASP A 189 4.95 -10.86 22.10
N LEU A 190 5.65 -9.76 22.36
CA LEU A 190 5.75 -8.62 21.45
C LEU A 190 6.53 -8.95 20.16
N GLY A 191 7.19 -10.12 20.12
CA GLY A 191 7.91 -10.68 18.98
C GLY A 191 9.42 -10.39 18.99
N ALA A 192 9.84 -9.33 19.68
CA ALA A 192 11.23 -8.99 19.95
C ALA A 192 11.29 -8.15 21.24
N THR A 193 12.48 -8.03 21.86
CA THR A 193 12.66 -7.14 23.01
C THR A 193 12.32 -5.71 22.60
N ALA A 194 11.23 -5.19 23.15
CA ALA A 194 10.69 -3.88 22.80
C ALA A 194 10.74 -2.95 24.01
N THR A 195 11.03 -1.67 23.78
CA THR A 195 11.02 -0.65 24.84
C THR A 195 9.60 -0.14 25.02
N VAL A 196 8.91 -0.65 26.04
CA VAL A 196 7.52 -0.31 26.36
C VAL A 196 7.48 1.05 27.06
N CYS A 197 6.63 1.95 26.56
CA CYS A 197 6.43 3.28 27.11
C CYS A 197 5.00 3.54 27.60
N GLN A 198 4.01 2.76 27.15
CA GLN A 198 2.64 2.89 27.62
C GLN A 198 1.89 1.56 27.49
N VAL A 199 0.94 1.32 28.39
CA VAL A 199 0.03 0.18 28.37
C VAL A 199 -1.39 0.67 28.57
N LEU A 200 -2.35 0.23 27.76
CA LEU A 200 -3.77 0.49 27.99
C LEU A 200 -4.48 -0.81 28.34
N LEU A 201 -5.26 -0.79 29.41
CA LEU A 201 -6.11 -1.90 29.82
C LEU A 201 -7.57 -1.49 29.66
N ASN A 202 -8.32 -2.20 28.85
CA ASN A 202 -9.77 -2.09 28.77
C ASN A 202 -10.38 -3.28 29.53
N TRP A 203 -10.74 -3.04 30.78
CA TRP A 203 -11.32 -4.06 31.64
C TRP A 203 -12.81 -4.26 31.39
N GLU A 204 -13.27 -5.50 31.56
CA GLU A 204 -14.69 -5.79 31.78
C GLU A 204 -15.10 -5.48 33.24
N SER A 205 -16.35 -5.72 33.61
CA SER A 205 -16.82 -5.57 35.00
C SER A 205 -16.03 -6.45 36.00
N ALA A 206 -15.45 -7.56 35.55
CA ALA A 206 -14.57 -8.44 36.32
C ALA A 206 -13.08 -8.06 36.15
N TYR A 207 -12.65 -7.01 36.85
CA TYR A 207 -11.30 -6.43 36.75
C TYR A 207 -10.40 -6.75 37.96
N GLY A 208 -9.10 -6.44 37.85
CA GLY A 208 -8.17 -6.52 38.97
C GLY A 208 -8.13 -5.22 39.78
N THR A 209 -8.46 -5.28 41.07
CA THR A 209 -8.21 -4.16 42.01
C THR A 209 -6.73 -4.13 42.41
N SER A 210 -6.04 -5.28 42.42
CA SER A 210 -4.58 -5.34 42.59
C SER A 210 -3.92 -6.12 41.45
N PHE A 211 -3.02 -5.48 40.72
CA PHE A 211 -2.30 -6.11 39.59
C PHE A 211 -0.95 -5.45 39.32
N LYS A 212 -0.14 -6.14 38.51
CA LYS A 212 1.15 -5.67 38.01
C LYS A 212 1.20 -5.74 36.49
N ILE A 213 1.97 -4.86 35.87
CA ILE A 213 2.47 -5.07 34.50
C ILE A 213 3.94 -5.45 34.60
N GLN A 214 4.32 -6.54 33.96
CA GLN A 214 5.67 -7.07 34.02
C GLN A 214 6.22 -7.30 32.63
N VAL A 215 7.52 -7.13 32.44
CA VAL A 215 8.24 -7.49 31.21
C VAL A 215 9.28 -8.59 31.45
N SER A 216 9.62 -9.33 30.40
CA SER A 216 10.60 -10.40 30.43
C SER A 216 11.25 -10.58 29.06
N ASP A 217 12.53 -10.93 28.99
CA ASP A 217 13.16 -11.34 27.72
C ASP A 217 12.88 -12.81 27.36
N ASN A 218 12.49 -13.64 28.34
CA ASN A 218 12.44 -15.10 28.18
C ASN A 218 11.14 -15.76 28.68
N ALA A 219 10.15 -14.97 29.11
CA ALA A 219 8.88 -15.41 29.70
C ALA A 219 8.97 -16.21 31.02
N GLN A 220 10.16 -16.37 31.59
CA GLN A 220 10.39 -17.12 32.84
C GLN A 220 10.75 -16.17 33.99
N THR A 221 11.61 -15.19 33.73
CA THR A 221 12.09 -14.22 34.72
C THR A 221 11.44 -12.87 34.46
N TRP A 222 10.68 -12.34 35.42
CA TRP A 222 9.79 -11.18 35.22
C TRP A 222 10.23 -9.97 36.04
N THR A 223 10.17 -8.80 35.41
CA THR A 223 10.47 -7.50 36.02
C THR A 223 9.21 -6.64 36.03
N ASP A 224 8.83 -6.12 37.20
CA ASP A 224 7.68 -5.23 37.33
C ASP A 224 8.00 -3.86 36.69
N ILE A 225 7.16 -3.41 35.76
CA ILE A 225 7.22 -2.07 35.14
C ILE A 225 6.03 -1.18 35.55
N TYR A 226 5.04 -1.78 36.22
CA TYR A 226 3.93 -1.09 36.89
C TYR A 226 3.32 -1.98 37.98
N SER A 227 2.79 -1.39 39.06
CA SER A 227 2.04 -2.10 40.10
C SER A 227 1.00 -1.19 40.76
N THR A 228 -0.18 -1.72 41.05
CA THR A 228 -1.22 -1.03 41.82
C THR A 228 -2.00 -2.01 42.70
N THR A 229 -2.55 -1.51 43.81
CA THR A 229 -3.44 -2.28 44.72
C THR A 229 -4.85 -1.68 44.83
N THR A 230 -5.13 -0.60 44.10
CA THR A 230 -6.42 0.10 44.08
C THR A 230 -6.87 0.43 42.66
N GLY A 231 -6.68 -0.51 41.73
CA GLY A 231 -7.08 -0.40 40.33
C GLY A 231 -8.59 -0.08 40.20
N PRO A 232 -8.97 0.98 39.48
CA PRO A 232 -10.38 1.41 39.39
C PRO A 232 -11.26 0.62 38.38
N GLY A 233 -10.70 -0.37 37.68
CA GLY A 233 -11.33 -1.00 36.51
C GLY A 233 -11.46 -0.07 35.31
N GLY A 234 -12.37 -0.40 34.38
CA GLY A 234 -12.65 0.40 33.17
C GLY A 234 -11.46 0.54 32.21
N ASN A 235 -11.41 1.63 31.45
CA ASN A 235 -10.28 1.94 30.58
C ASN A 235 -9.18 2.64 31.37
N GLN A 236 -7.97 2.07 31.37
CA GLN A 236 -6.82 2.57 32.11
C GLN A 236 -5.64 2.75 31.17
N THR A 237 -5.09 3.97 31.12
CA THR A 237 -3.82 4.26 30.44
C THR A 237 -2.71 4.35 31.47
N LEU A 238 -1.70 3.49 31.31
CA LEU A 238 -0.57 3.36 32.21
C LEU A 238 0.69 3.79 31.47
N ASN A 239 1.29 4.91 31.86
CA ASN A 239 2.62 5.27 31.39
C ASN A 239 3.64 4.42 32.13
N VAL A 240 4.41 3.62 31.40
CA VAL A 240 5.33 2.62 31.97
C VAL A 240 6.68 2.75 31.30
N SER A 241 7.74 2.23 31.92
CA SER A 241 9.03 2.13 31.23
C SER A 241 9.71 0.83 31.56
N GLY A 242 10.02 0.07 30.51
CA GLY A 242 10.83 -1.14 30.61
C GLY A 242 10.93 -1.82 29.26
N SER A 243 11.94 -2.67 29.12
CA SER A 243 12.17 -3.41 27.90
C SER A 243 12.08 -4.91 28.16
N GLY A 244 11.44 -5.61 27.24
CA GLY A 244 11.33 -7.06 27.27
C GLY A 244 10.61 -7.55 26.02
N ARG A 245 10.84 -8.81 25.67
CA ARG A 245 10.13 -9.45 24.56
C ARG A 245 8.70 -9.80 24.94
N TYR A 246 8.51 -10.22 26.18
CA TYR A 246 7.22 -10.56 26.73
C TYR A 246 6.77 -9.48 27.69
N ILE A 247 5.47 -9.21 27.69
CA ILE A 247 4.81 -8.35 28.67
C ILE A 247 3.57 -9.07 29.20
N ARG A 248 3.26 -8.93 30.49
CA ARG A 248 2.04 -9.52 31.05
C ARG A 248 1.34 -8.61 32.04
N MET A 249 0.01 -8.71 32.05
CA MET A 249 -0.81 -8.30 33.18
C MET A 249 -0.85 -9.48 34.17
N TYR A 250 -0.44 -9.23 35.40
CA TYR A 250 -0.43 -10.21 36.49
C TYR A 250 -1.37 -9.76 37.61
N GLY A 251 -2.58 -10.33 37.61
CA GLY A 251 -3.65 -10.03 38.55
C GLY A 251 -3.47 -10.78 39.88
N THR A 252 -3.61 -10.06 40.99
CA THR A 252 -3.39 -10.59 42.35
C THR A 252 -4.60 -10.48 43.28
N VAL A 253 -5.50 -9.53 43.05
CA VAL A 253 -6.82 -9.45 43.72
C VAL A 253 -7.89 -9.00 42.72
N ARG A 254 -8.97 -9.77 42.62
CA ARG A 254 -10.14 -9.48 41.75
C ARG A 254 -11.12 -8.52 42.41
N ALA A 255 -11.83 -7.76 41.58
CA ALA A 255 -12.85 -6.81 42.03
C ALA A 255 -14.14 -7.50 42.52
N ASN A 256 -14.44 -8.70 42.04
CA ASN A 256 -15.66 -9.44 42.37
C ASN A 256 -15.43 -10.98 42.29
N GLY A 257 -16.51 -11.76 42.34
CA GLY A 257 -16.45 -13.23 42.38
C GLY A 257 -16.04 -13.92 41.07
N TYR A 258 -15.97 -13.20 39.94
CA TYR A 258 -15.56 -13.72 38.63
C TYR A 258 -14.04 -13.62 38.43
N GLY A 259 -13.52 -14.20 37.34
CA GLY A 259 -12.10 -14.13 36.95
C GLY A 259 -11.65 -12.73 36.51
N TYR A 260 -10.42 -12.58 36.07
CA TYR A 260 -9.95 -11.34 35.42
C TYR A 260 -10.39 -11.34 33.96
N SER A 261 -10.92 -10.23 33.49
CA SER A 261 -11.51 -10.13 32.17
C SER A 261 -11.12 -8.81 31.50
N LEU A 262 -10.43 -8.92 30.36
CA LEU A 262 -9.92 -7.80 29.58
C LEU A 262 -10.51 -7.87 28.17
N TRP A 263 -11.22 -6.82 27.78
CA TRP A 263 -11.61 -6.60 26.39
C TRP A 263 -10.36 -6.32 25.55
N GLU A 264 -9.41 -5.54 26.06
CA GLU A 264 -8.14 -5.26 25.37
C GLU A 264 -6.98 -4.99 26.35
N PHE A 265 -5.77 -5.43 25.98
CA PHE A 265 -4.48 -5.25 26.64
C PHE A 265 -3.47 -4.71 25.62
N GLN A 266 -3.40 -3.39 25.54
CA GLN A 266 -2.64 -2.67 24.52
C GLN A 266 -1.28 -2.23 25.08
N VAL A 267 -0.26 -2.22 24.23
CA VAL A 267 1.14 -1.97 24.61
C VAL A 267 1.78 -1.08 23.55
N HIS A 268 2.41 0.03 23.95
CA HIS A 268 3.04 1.00 23.05
C HIS A 268 4.54 1.14 23.34
N THR A 269 5.35 1.46 22.31
CA THR A 269 6.83 1.44 22.36
C THR A 269 7.47 2.69 21.73
N THR A 270 8.71 3.07 22.09
CA THR A 270 9.36 4.33 21.62
C THR A 270 10.25 4.15 20.37
N GLY A 271 9.89 4.76 19.24
CA GLY A 271 10.74 5.09 18.07
C GLY A 271 11.18 3.95 17.11
N GLY A 272 10.65 3.98 15.88
CA GLY A 272 11.23 3.31 14.68
C GLY A 272 10.40 2.16 14.11
N SER A 273 9.50 2.50 13.18
CA SER A 273 8.80 1.65 12.20
C SER A 273 9.28 0.20 12.07
N GLY A 274 8.49 -0.73 12.62
CA GLY A 274 8.38 -2.10 12.12
C GLY A 274 6.99 -2.26 11.53
N THR A 275 6.93 -2.50 10.24
CA THR A 275 5.73 -2.70 9.42
C THR A 275 4.71 -3.71 10.03
N PRO A 276 3.38 -3.44 9.95
CA PRO A 276 2.28 -4.36 10.27
C PRO A 276 1.84 -5.18 9.03
N PRO A 277 0.74 -5.98 8.98
CA PRO A 277 -0.01 -6.88 9.91
C PRO A 277 -0.22 -8.29 9.25
N THR A 278 -0.94 -9.33 9.74
CA THR A 278 -2.41 -9.55 9.68
C THR A 278 -2.86 -10.83 10.43
N THR A 279 -4.06 -10.78 11.03
CA THR A 279 -4.95 -11.89 11.50
C THR A 279 -5.95 -12.23 10.33
N PRO A 280 -6.91 -13.23 10.32
CA PRO A 280 -7.47 -14.06 11.42
C PRO A 280 -8.02 -15.51 11.12
N THR A 281 -8.41 -16.20 12.21
CA THR A 281 -9.52 -17.19 12.44
C THR A 281 -9.51 -18.68 12.02
N ASP A 282 -9.50 -19.55 13.06
CA ASP A 282 -10.40 -20.69 13.46
C ASP A 282 -10.89 -21.70 12.39
N THR A 283 -10.67 -23.03 12.51
CA THR A 283 -11.45 -23.96 13.35
C THR A 283 -10.81 -25.35 13.50
N GLY A 284 -10.87 -25.94 14.72
CA GLY A 284 -11.08 -27.39 14.91
C GLY A 284 -9.88 -28.36 15.02
N ASN A 285 -9.66 -28.88 16.24
CA ASN A 285 -8.84 -30.06 16.61
C ASN A 285 -9.55 -31.38 16.19
N PRO A 286 -8.89 -32.50 15.77
CA PRO A 286 -8.09 -33.38 16.65
C PRO A 286 -6.90 -34.08 15.95
N GLY A 287 -5.65 -33.80 16.35
CA GLY A 287 -4.50 -34.59 15.87
C GLY A 287 -3.11 -33.97 16.06
N GLY A 288 -2.63 -33.91 17.30
CA GLY A 288 -1.22 -34.12 17.68
C GLY A 288 -0.07 -33.45 16.87
N GLY A 289 -0.13 -32.15 16.60
CA GLY A 289 1.03 -31.34 16.19
C GLY A 289 0.74 -29.85 16.36
N ASP A 290 1.63 -29.10 17.01
CA ASP A 290 1.50 -27.66 17.19
C ASP A 290 1.99 -26.93 15.92
N PHE A 291 1.06 -26.44 15.10
CA PHE A 291 1.34 -25.66 13.88
C PHE A 291 1.21 -24.15 14.17
N SER A 292 1.80 -23.67 15.28
CA SER A 292 1.70 -22.27 15.76
C SER A 292 2.48 -21.24 14.92
N GLY A 293 2.57 -21.41 13.60
CA GLY A 293 3.27 -20.51 12.67
C GLY A 293 2.35 -19.99 11.56
N SER A 294 2.79 -19.00 10.79
CA SER A 294 2.09 -18.59 9.56
C SER A 294 2.31 -19.65 8.47
N VAL A 295 1.34 -19.81 7.56
CA VAL A 295 1.53 -20.62 6.35
C VAL A 295 2.51 -19.86 5.45
N ILE A 296 3.78 -20.24 5.51
CA ILE A 296 4.85 -19.61 4.74
C ILE A 296 4.89 -20.04 3.28
N SER A 297 4.22 -21.15 2.94
CA SER A 297 3.96 -21.51 1.54
C SER A 297 2.82 -20.74 0.91
N ALA A 298 2.01 -20.02 1.69
CA ALA A 298 0.85 -19.34 1.14
C ALA A 298 1.29 -18.35 0.05
N TYR A 299 0.72 -18.50 -1.14
CA TYR A 299 0.95 -17.63 -2.29
C TYR A 299 2.40 -17.57 -2.79
N ARG A 300 3.20 -18.57 -2.42
CA ARG A 300 4.57 -18.70 -2.88
C ARG A 300 4.64 -19.31 -4.26
N GLN A 301 5.72 -18.97 -4.98
CA GLN A 301 6.00 -19.60 -6.27
C GLN A 301 6.08 -21.12 -6.09
N VAL A 302 5.45 -21.84 -7.01
CA VAL A 302 5.32 -23.28 -6.92
C VAL A 302 5.43 -23.91 -8.29
N SER A 303 6.16 -25.01 -8.36
CA SER A 303 6.26 -25.86 -9.54
C SER A 303 5.83 -27.28 -9.19
N ALA A 304 5.45 -28.06 -10.20
CA ALA A 304 5.16 -29.48 -10.06
C ALA A 304 5.75 -30.25 -11.23
N SER A 305 5.90 -31.57 -11.07
CA SER A 305 6.28 -32.47 -12.17
C SER A 305 5.25 -32.53 -13.29
N SER A 306 3.97 -32.38 -12.95
CA SER A 306 2.86 -32.30 -13.89
C SER A 306 1.61 -31.78 -13.20
N TYR A 307 0.60 -31.42 -13.98
CA TYR A 307 -0.75 -31.22 -13.49
C TYR A 307 -1.80 -31.46 -14.59
N GLU A 308 -3.07 -31.57 -14.21
CA GLU A 308 -4.18 -31.79 -15.13
C GLU A 308 -5.11 -30.58 -15.23
N GLY A 309 -5.54 -30.24 -16.45
CA GLY A 309 -6.58 -29.25 -16.69
C GLY A 309 -6.33 -27.92 -15.97
N ALA A 310 -7.31 -27.49 -15.17
CA ALA A 310 -7.25 -26.25 -14.38
C ALA A 310 -6.67 -26.45 -12.96
N ASN A 311 -6.19 -27.65 -12.61
CA ASN A 311 -5.70 -27.97 -11.25
C ASN A 311 -4.21 -27.66 -11.11
N ALA A 312 -3.82 -26.41 -11.39
CA ALA A 312 -2.43 -25.97 -11.39
C ALA A 312 -1.77 -26.05 -10.00
N PRO A 313 -0.43 -26.09 -9.90
CA PRO A 313 0.30 -26.22 -8.63
C PRO A 313 -0.07 -25.18 -7.56
N ALA A 314 -0.28 -23.91 -7.94
CA ALA A 314 -0.61 -22.85 -6.98
C ALA A 314 -2.01 -22.95 -6.40
N ALA A 315 -2.89 -23.77 -7.00
CA ALA A 315 -4.19 -24.09 -6.43
C ALA A 315 -4.12 -24.89 -5.12
N ALA A 316 -2.93 -25.36 -4.72
CA ALA A 316 -2.69 -25.97 -3.42
C ALA A 316 -2.07 -25.00 -2.39
N LEU A 317 -1.84 -23.74 -2.75
CA LEU A 317 -1.15 -22.75 -1.89
C LEU A 317 -1.97 -21.46 -1.72
N ASP A 318 -3.22 -21.46 -2.18
CA ASP A 318 -4.05 -20.27 -2.28
C ASP A 318 -4.95 -20.04 -1.05
N GLY A 319 -4.97 -20.99 -0.11
CA GLY A 319 -5.74 -20.93 1.12
C GLY A 319 -7.22 -21.30 0.95
N ARG A 320 -7.66 -21.75 -0.23
CA ARG A 320 -9.03 -22.17 -0.53
C ARG A 320 -9.11 -23.67 -0.60
N THR A 321 -9.92 -24.24 0.28
CA THR A 321 -10.17 -25.69 0.30
C THR A 321 -11.13 -26.17 -0.80
N THR A 322 -11.37 -25.35 -1.82
CA THR A 322 -12.28 -25.63 -2.94
C THR A 322 -11.55 -25.69 -4.29
N THR A 323 -10.26 -25.39 -4.30
CA THR A 323 -9.34 -25.48 -5.44
C THR A 323 -8.20 -26.43 -5.07
N ARG A 324 -7.61 -27.09 -6.07
CA ARG A 324 -6.61 -28.13 -5.81
C ARG A 324 -5.59 -28.26 -6.93
N TRP A 325 -4.41 -28.73 -6.57
CA TRP A 325 -3.47 -29.32 -7.53
C TRP A 325 -3.85 -30.79 -7.81
N SER A 326 -3.71 -31.25 -9.06
CA SER A 326 -3.79 -32.68 -9.41
C SER A 326 -2.76 -33.09 -10.45
N SER A 327 -1.98 -34.15 -10.21
CA SER A 327 -0.92 -34.64 -11.11
C SER A 327 -1.44 -35.60 -12.19
N LEU A 328 -0.62 -35.84 -13.23
CA LEU A 328 -0.82 -36.96 -14.17
C LEU A 328 -0.74 -38.33 -13.46
N TYR A 329 -1.26 -39.37 -14.14
CA TYR A 329 -1.51 -40.71 -13.59
C TYR A 329 -0.28 -41.63 -13.63
N THR A 330 0.89 -41.11 -13.27
CA THR A 330 2.14 -41.88 -13.21
C THR A 330 2.84 -41.63 -11.88
N ASP A 331 3.73 -42.55 -11.50
CA ASP A 331 4.59 -42.42 -10.33
C ASP A 331 6.06 -42.32 -10.80
N ASP A 332 6.91 -41.47 -10.22
CA ASP A 332 6.66 -40.54 -9.12
C ASP A 332 6.18 -39.15 -9.61
N GLN A 333 5.48 -38.39 -8.77
CA GLN A 333 5.10 -36.99 -9.03
C GLN A 333 5.43 -36.10 -7.84
N TRP A 334 5.75 -34.83 -8.07
CA TRP A 334 6.16 -33.89 -7.04
C TRP A 334 5.52 -32.50 -7.18
N LEU A 335 5.46 -31.80 -6.04
CA LEU A 335 5.03 -30.40 -5.90
C LEU A 335 6.08 -29.67 -5.04
N GLN A 336 6.63 -28.56 -5.53
CA GLN A 336 7.74 -27.82 -4.90
C GLN A 336 7.38 -26.34 -4.73
N VAL A 337 7.56 -25.82 -3.52
CA VAL A 337 7.35 -24.42 -3.17
C VAL A 337 8.68 -23.70 -3.00
N ASP A 338 8.87 -22.53 -3.62
CA ASP A 338 9.92 -21.55 -3.31
C ASP A 338 9.38 -20.50 -2.33
N LEU A 339 9.86 -20.55 -1.09
CA LEU A 339 9.43 -19.65 -0.03
C LEU A 339 9.91 -18.19 -0.23
N GLY A 340 10.69 -17.90 -1.27
CA GLY A 340 11.24 -16.57 -1.60
C GLY A 340 12.40 -16.12 -0.71
N GLY A 341 12.74 -16.94 0.29
CA GLY A 341 13.80 -16.74 1.27
C GLY A 341 13.97 -18.01 2.08
N THR A 342 14.97 -18.08 2.97
CA THR A 342 15.19 -19.29 3.77
C THR A 342 14.10 -19.44 4.82
N GLY A 343 13.20 -20.41 4.63
CA GLY A 343 12.15 -20.79 5.57
C GLY A 343 12.69 -21.62 6.74
N THR A 344 12.16 -21.39 7.93
CA THR A 344 12.28 -22.27 9.10
C THR A 344 10.92 -22.90 9.35
N LEU A 345 10.79 -24.19 9.09
CA LEU A 345 9.55 -24.95 9.13
C LEU A 345 9.19 -25.37 10.55
N SER A 346 7.93 -25.17 10.92
CA SER A 346 7.30 -25.72 12.13
C SER A 346 6.36 -26.89 11.83
N GLY A 347 5.96 -27.08 10.57
CA GLY A 347 5.13 -28.23 10.18
C GLY A 347 4.67 -28.15 8.72
N ILE A 348 4.10 -29.25 8.23
CA ILE A 348 3.45 -29.34 6.93
C ILE A 348 2.05 -29.93 7.10
N VAL A 349 1.05 -29.36 6.42
CA VAL A 349 -0.29 -29.93 6.29
C VAL A 349 -0.54 -30.27 4.82
N LEU A 350 -0.91 -31.52 4.58
CA LEU A 350 -1.39 -32.02 3.29
C LEU A 350 -2.90 -32.21 3.40
N ASN A 351 -3.68 -31.39 2.69
CA ASN A 351 -5.12 -31.57 2.59
C ASN A 351 -5.44 -32.28 1.27
N TRP A 352 -5.69 -33.57 1.33
CA TRP A 352 -5.89 -34.42 0.17
C TRP A 352 -7.32 -34.39 -0.37
N GLU A 353 -7.44 -34.56 -1.69
CA GLU A 353 -8.66 -35.05 -2.33
C GLU A 353 -8.77 -36.59 -2.18
N SER A 354 -9.79 -37.20 -2.79
CA SER A 354 -9.98 -38.66 -2.78
C SER A 354 -8.79 -39.41 -3.40
N ALA A 355 -8.09 -38.81 -4.36
CA ALA A 355 -6.89 -39.34 -5.00
C ALA A 355 -5.62 -38.93 -4.23
N TYR A 356 -5.29 -39.67 -3.18
CA TYR A 356 -4.16 -39.40 -2.28
C TYR A 356 -2.97 -40.34 -2.46
N ALA A 357 -1.83 -39.99 -1.86
CA ALA A 357 -0.65 -40.85 -1.82
C ALA A 357 -0.72 -41.88 -0.67
N THR A 358 -0.59 -43.17 -0.98
CA THR A 358 -0.26 -44.18 0.05
C THR A 358 1.24 -44.18 0.36
N GLY A 359 2.09 -43.88 -0.63
CA GLY A 359 3.53 -43.68 -0.43
C GLY A 359 3.96 -42.27 -0.83
N TYR A 360 4.67 -41.56 0.05
CA TYR A 360 5.24 -40.24 -0.25
C TYR A 360 6.40 -39.86 0.67
N HIS A 361 7.15 -38.84 0.26
CA HIS A 361 8.11 -38.15 1.11
C HIS A 361 8.05 -36.63 1.00
N LEU A 362 8.53 -35.96 2.04
CA LEU A 362 8.70 -34.51 2.11
C LEU A 362 10.17 -34.17 2.23
N ASP A 363 10.65 -33.22 1.44
CA ASP A 363 12.02 -32.76 1.41
C ASP A 363 12.12 -31.24 1.59
N ILE A 364 13.29 -30.77 2.01
CA ILE A 364 13.64 -29.35 2.08
C ILE A 364 15.01 -29.09 1.44
N SER A 365 15.19 -27.92 0.84
CA SER A 365 16.43 -27.53 0.15
C SER A 365 16.71 -26.03 0.29
N ASN A 366 18.00 -25.64 0.23
CA ASN A 366 18.40 -24.23 0.11
C ASN A 366 18.52 -23.76 -1.35
N ASP A 367 18.72 -24.68 -2.29
CA ASP A 367 19.10 -24.41 -3.69
C ASP A 367 18.15 -25.03 -4.71
N GLY A 368 17.13 -25.77 -4.26
CA GLY A 368 16.15 -26.44 -5.12
C GLY A 368 16.67 -27.70 -5.82
N THR A 369 17.94 -28.08 -5.59
CA THR A 369 18.59 -29.22 -6.28
C THR A 369 19.14 -30.25 -5.30
N THR A 370 19.66 -29.81 -4.17
CA THR A 370 20.17 -30.64 -3.08
C THR A 370 19.11 -30.75 -1.99
N TRP A 371 18.58 -31.95 -1.77
CA TRP A 371 17.41 -32.18 -0.92
C TRP A 371 17.75 -32.91 0.37
N THR A 372 17.20 -32.43 1.48
CA THR A 372 17.22 -33.09 2.79
C THR A 372 15.84 -33.67 3.08
N ARG A 373 15.78 -34.97 3.36
CA ARG A 373 14.54 -35.68 3.66
C ARG A 373 14.01 -35.29 5.05
N LEU A 374 12.79 -34.76 5.10
CA LEU A 374 12.08 -34.42 6.34
C LEU A 374 11.17 -35.56 6.83
N TYR A 375 10.50 -36.24 5.91
CA TYR A 375 9.49 -37.26 6.24
C TYR A 375 9.32 -38.28 5.13
N THR A 376 8.97 -39.53 5.46
CA THR A 376 8.64 -40.59 4.50
C THR A 376 7.59 -41.51 5.08
N THR A 377 6.63 -41.94 4.25
CA THR A 377 5.64 -42.95 4.62
C THR A 377 5.29 -43.82 3.41
N THR A 378 4.86 -45.05 3.69
CA THR A 378 4.26 -45.99 2.71
C THR A 378 2.83 -46.37 3.09
N THR A 379 2.25 -45.69 4.09
CA THR A 379 0.89 -45.93 4.60
C THR A 379 0.14 -44.61 4.81
N GLY A 380 0.29 -43.66 3.88
CA GLY A 380 -0.49 -42.42 3.81
C GLY A 380 -1.99 -42.72 3.82
N LYS A 381 -2.77 -41.84 4.43
CA LYS A 381 -4.19 -42.09 4.77
C LYS A 381 -5.17 -41.24 3.98
N GLY A 382 -4.70 -40.19 3.31
CA GLY A 382 -5.57 -39.20 2.68
C GLY A 382 -6.27 -38.30 3.71
N GLY A 383 -7.25 -37.52 3.26
CA GLY A 383 -7.89 -36.48 4.09
C GLY A 383 -6.90 -35.36 4.49
N VAL A 384 -7.08 -34.78 5.67
CA VAL A 384 -6.13 -33.77 6.19
C VAL A 384 -5.04 -34.47 7.00
N GLU A 385 -3.83 -34.56 6.43
CA GLU A 385 -2.64 -35.08 7.10
C GLU A 385 -1.81 -33.93 7.67
N LYS A 386 -1.74 -33.86 8.99
CA LYS A 386 -0.94 -32.89 9.74
C LYS A 386 0.40 -33.52 10.14
N LEU A 387 1.50 -33.01 9.59
CA LEU A 387 2.84 -33.57 9.73
C LEU A 387 3.76 -32.60 10.50
N PRO A 388 4.14 -32.91 11.76
CA PRO A 388 5.00 -32.05 12.57
C PRO A 388 6.47 -32.18 12.16
N VAL A 389 6.78 -31.73 10.94
CA VAL A 389 8.13 -31.76 10.36
C VAL A 389 8.82 -30.41 10.54
N THR A 390 10.09 -30.45 10.92
CA THR A 390 10.92 -29.24 11.10
C THR A 390 12.11 -29.28 10.16
N GLY A 391 12.55 -28.12 9.71
CA GLY A 391 13.66 -27.99 8.78
C GLY A 391 13.96 -26.54 8.43
N LYS A 392 15.13 -26.27 7.86
CA LYS A 392 15.47 -24.94 7.35
C LYS A 392 15.88 -25.02 5.87
N GLY A 393 15.26 -24.21 5.03
CA GLY A 393 15.53 -24.15 3.59
C GLY A 393 14.58 -23.24 2.84
N ARG A 394 14.96 -22.82 1.64
CA ARG A 394 14.17 -21.97 0.76
C ARG A 394 13.08 -22.74 0.01
N TYR A 395 13.36 -23.99 -0.33
CA TYR A 395 12.46 -24.84 -1.11
C TYR A 395 11.93 -25.99 -0.27
N VAL A 396 10.64 -26.29 -0.41
CA VAL A 396 9.97 -27.42 0.25
C VAL A 396 9.25 -28.24 -0.80
N ARG A 397 9.44 -29.57 -0.80
CA ARG A 397 8.91 -30.45 -1.84
C ARG A 397 8.14 -31.63 -1.26
N PHE A 398 6.96 -31.87 -1.81
CA PHE A 398 6.23 -33.12 -1.70
C PHE A 398 6.58 -34.04 -2.89
N THR A 399 6.76 -35.34 -2.66
CA THR A 399 6.94 -36.34 -3.73
C THR A 399 6.12 -37.59 -3.41
N GLY A 400 5.12 -37.88 -4.24
CA GLY A 400 4.31 -39.09 -4.18
C GLY A 400 4.98 -40.24 -4.94
N THR A 401 5.03 -41.41 -4.30
CA THR A 401 5.70 -42.62 -4.81
C THR A 401 4.77 -43.84 -4.94
N ALA A 402 3.56 -43.77 -4.40
CA ALA A 402 2.51 -44.78 -4.62
C ALA A 402 1.11 -44.16 -4.44
N ARG A 403 0.26 -44.30 -5.46
CA ARG A 403 -1.12 -43.77 -5.46
C ARG A 403 -2.10 -44.69 -4.73
N SER A 404 -3.14 -44.11 -4.13
CA SER A 404 -4.23 -44.88 -3.49
C SER A 404 -5.27 -45.39 -4.48
N SER A 405 -5.26 -44.87 -5.71
CA SER A 405 -6.23 -45.17 -6.77
C SER A 405 -5.56 -45.22 -8.15
N GLY A 406 -6.35 -45.44 -9.21
CA GLY A 406 -5.87 -45.34 -10.60
C GLY A 406 -5.59 -43.91 -11.09
N TYR A 407 -6.03 -42.89 -10.34
CA TYR A 407 -5.79 -41.48 -10.62
C TYR A 407 -4.46 -40.99 -10.04
N GLY A 408 -4.03 -39.77 -10.39
CA GLY A 408 -2.81 -39.11 -9.89
C GLY A 408 -2.89 -38.69 -8.42
N TYR A 409 -1.97 -37.82 -7.98
CA TYR A 409 -1.99 -37.22 -6.65
C TYR A 409 -2.76 -35.91 -6.67
N SER A 410 -3.61 -35.66 -5.66
CA SER A 410 -4.39 -34.41 -5.61
C SER A 410 -4.51 -33.80 -4.22
N LEU A 411 -4.08 -32.54 -4.09
CA LEU A 411 -4.04 -31.76 -2.85
C LEU A 411 -4.90 -30.51 -2.99
N TRP A 412 -5.92 -30.36 -2.15
CA TRP A 412 -6.61 -29.09 -1.92
C TRP A 412 -5.65 -28.05 -1.36
N GLU A 413 -4.77 -28.44 -0.43
CA GLU A 413 -3.80 -27.52 0.18
C GLU A 413 -2.48 -28.23 0.54
N PHE A 414 -1.36 -27.58 0.27
CA PHE A 414 0.01 -27.91 0.69
C PHE A 414 0.56 -26.75 1.53
N GLN A 415 0.32 -26.83 2.83
CA GLN A 415 0.61 -25.74 3.74
C GLN A 415 1.90 -26.02 4.50
N VAL A 416 2.91 -25.22 4.24
CA VAL A 416 4.16 -25.19 4.98
C VAL A 416 4.02 -24.12 6.05
N TYR A 417 4.16 -24.49 7.31
CA TYR A 417 4.08 -23.58 8.45
C TYR A 417 5.49 -23.19 8.89
N GLY A 418 5.69 -21.93 9.29
CA GLY A 418 6.98 -21.49 9.80
C GLY A 418 7.24 -19.99 9.71
N THR A 419 8.50 -19.60 9.50
CA THR A 419 8.94 -18.21 9.25
C THR A 419 9.89 -18.15 8.06
N VAL A 420 9.84 -17.10 7.23
CA VAL A 420 10.79 -16.89 6.11
C VAL A 420 11.73 -15.75 6.45
N ASP A 421 13.04 -15.98 6.31
CA ASP A 421 14.04 -14.93 6.32
C ASP A 421 14.04 -14.19 4.97
N THR A 422 13.54 -12.95 4.96
CA THR A 422 13.45 -12.09 3.78
C THR A 422 14.67 -11.18 3.59
N SER A 423 15.71 -11.32 4.42
CA SER A 423 16.97 -10.56 4.25
C SER A 423 17.63 -10.80 2.88
N THR A 424 17.26 -11.89 2.21
CA THR A 424 17.70 -12.21 0.84
C THR A 424 16.92 -11.49 -0.26
N ALA A 425 15.87 -10.73 0.06
CA ALA A 425 15.07 -9.99 -0.91
C ALA A 425 15.22 -8.47 -0.79
N THR A 426 15.84 -7.98 0.28
CA THR A 426 15.98 -6.54 0.56
C THR A 426 17.46 -6.17 0.72
N PRO A 427 17.93 -5.08 0.10
CA PRO A 427 19.29 -4.62 0.30
C PRO A 427 19.56 -4.28 1.78
N PRO A 428 20.72 -4.68 2.34
CA PRO A 428 21.03 -4.48 3.76
C PRO A 428 21.31 -3.01 4.13
N VAL A 429 21.58 -2.16 3.14
CA VAL A 429 21.75 -0.71 3.30
C VAL A 429 20.85 -0.04 2.29
N LEU A 430 19.95 0.81 2.77
CA LEU A 430 19.08 1.64 1.95
C LEU A 430 19.23 3.08 2.38
N SER A 431 19.93 3.88 1.56
CA SER A 431 19.77 5.33 1.62
C SER A 431 18.44 5.74 0.97
N GLY A 432 18.00 6.98 1.21
CA GLY A 432 16.98 7.59 0.35
C GLY A 432 17.42 7.64 -1.12
N PRO A 433 16.46 7.90 -2.05
CA PRO A 433 16.77 8.03 -3.47
C PRO A 433 17.65 9.26 -3.67
N THR A 434 18.67 9.15 -4.51
CA THR A 434 19.50 10.30 -4.87
C THR A 434 19.82 10.31 -6.35
N LYS A 435 20.05 11.49 -6.92
CA LYS A 435 20.61 11.62 -8.26
C LYS A 435 22.13 11.35 -8.20
N ALA A 436 22.68 10.84 -9.29
CA ALA A 436 24.12 10.68 -9.40
C ALA A 436 24.86 12.03 -9.26
N PRO A 437 26.11 12.04 -8.77
CA PRO A 437 26.91 13.26 -8.71
C PRO A 437 27.09 13.93 -10.08
N ALA A 438 27.17 15.26 -10.12
CA ALA A 438 27.33 16.01 -11.37
C ALA A 438 28.63 15.68 -12.12
N THR A 439 29.68 15.24 -11.42
CA THR A 439 30.94 14.80 -12.01
C THR A 439 31.10 13.29 -11.83
N THR A 440 31.17 12.57 -12.96
CA THR A 440 31.33 11.12 -13.03
C THR A 440 32.49 10.78 -13.99
N GLY A 441 32.83 9.48 -14.11
CA GLY A 441 33.82 9.01 -15.09
C GLY A 441 35.28 9.12 -14.66
N GLN A 442 35.56 9.35 -13.37
CA GLN A 442 36.92 9.58 -12.88
C GLN A 442 37.73 8.29 -12.71
N PHE A 443 37.05 7.13 -12.62
CA PHE A 443 37.66 5.81 -12.70
C PHE A 443 36.67 4.81 -13.34
N GLN A 444 37.19 3.65 -13.76
CA GLN A 444 36.44 2.67 -14.54
C GLN A 444 35.83 1.56 -13.67
N LEU A 445 34.61 1.16 -14.03
CA LEU A 445 33.98 -0.07 -13.55
C LEU A 445 34.52 -1.27 -14.36
N ALA A 446 34.53 -2.46 -13.78
CA ALA A 446 35.09 -3.67 -14.39
C ALA A 446 33.97 -4.64 -14.81
N ALA A 447 33.22 -5.19 -13.86
CA ALA A 447 32.10 -6.09 -14.10
C ALA A 447 30.84 -5.67 -13.33
N PRO A 448 29.62 -5.92 -13.84
CA PRO A 448 29.34 -6.42 -15.19
C PRO A 448 29.87 -5.50 -16.30
N ALA A 449 30.07 -6.06 -17.50
CA ALA A 449 30.36 -5.25 -18.67
C ALA A 449 29.19 -4.30 -18.92
N ASP A 450 29.46 -3.13 -19.50
CA ASP A 450 28.40 -2.17 -19.80
C ASP A 450 27.38 -2.79 -20.76
N LYS A 451 26.09 -2.69 -20.44
CA LYS A 451 24.96 -3.30 -21.13
C LYS A 451 24.96 -4.84 -21.15
N ALA A 452 25.67 -5.48 -20.21
CA ALA A 452 25.63 -6.94 -20.09
C ALA A 452 24.24 -7.43 -19.66
N MET A 453 23.79 -8.54 -20.25
CA MET A 453 22.62 -9.27 -19.81
C MET A 453 23.06 -10.42 -18.90
N VAL A 454 22.70 -10.35 -17.62
CA VAL A 454 23.03 -11.37 -16.62
C VAL A 454 21.89 -12.39 -16.55
N THR A 455 22.19 -13.63 -16.92
CA THR A 455 21.22 -14.72 -17.06
C THR A 455 21.53 -15.94 -16.19
N SER A 456 22.61 -15.86 -15.40
CA SER A 456 23.11 -16.96 -14.58
C SER A 456 22.88 -16.78 -13.09
N THR A 457 22.59 -15.56 -12.63
CA THR A 457 22.35 -15.26 -11.22
C THR A 457 21.59 -13.95 -11.02
N ARG A 458 20.79 -13.87 -9.96
CA ARG A 458 20.18 -12.63 -9.44
C ARG A 458 21.13 -11.83 -8.55
N ARG A 459 22.36 -12.31 -8.33
CA ARG A 459 23.38 -11.67 -7.46
C ARG A 459 24.69 -11.43 -8.22
N PRO A 460 24.69 -10.62 -9.28
CA PRO A 460 25.90 -10.38 -10.06
C PRO A 460 26.98 -9.71 -9.20
N ALA A 461 28.23 -10.13 -9.37
CA ALA A 461 29.37 -9.48 -8.75
C ALA A 461 29.64 -8.12 -9.44
N LEU A 462 29.59 -7.04 -8.67
CA LEU A 462 29.94 -5.67 -9.07
C LEU A 462 31.41 -5.43 -8.73
N SER A 463 32.23 -4.95 -9.67
CA SER A 463 33.67 -4.71 -9.44
C SER A 463 34.20 -3.50 -10.21
N TRP A 464 35.31 -2.92 -9.73
CA TRP A 464 35.86 -1.66 -10.27
C TRP A 464 37.39 -1.57 -10.09
N ASN A 465 38.00 -0.60 -10.77
CA ASN A 465 39.43 -0.32 -10.61
C ASN A 465 39.71 0.38 -9.27
N ALA A 466 40.81 0.00 -8.62
CA ALA A 466 41.24 0.64 -7.37
C ALA A 466 41.59 2.12 -7.58
N VAL A 467 41.18 2.97 -6.64
CA VAL A 467 41.54 4.39 -6.59
C VAL A 467 42.52 4.62 -5.44
N SER A 468 43.68 5.20 -5.72
CA SER A 468 44.73 5.42 -4.72
C SER A 468 44.26 6.31 -3.56
N GLY A 469 44.62 5.94 -2.33
CA GLY A 469 44.25 6.70 -1.12
C GLY A 469 42.81 6.49 -0.63
N THR A 470 42.06 5.55 -1.21
CA THR A 470 40.68 5.23 -0.82
C THR A 470 40.65 4.47 0.50
N ALA A 471 39.80 4.91 1.43
CA ALA A 471 39.53 4.22 2.69
C ALA A 471 38.39 3.20 2.57
N HIS A 472 37.33 3.56 1.83
CA HIS A 472 36.22 2.67 1.46
C HIS A 472 35.55 3.15 0.18
N TYR A 473 34.72 2.31 -0.41
CA TYR A 473 33.89 2.63 -1.57
C TYR A 473 32.42 2.63 -1.16
N GLU A 474 31.60 3.42 -1.84
CA GLU A 474 30.14 3.37 -1.74
C GLU A 474 29.59 2.87 -3.08
N VAL A 475 28.74 1.83 -3.06
CA VAL A 475 28.13 1.25 -4.26
C VAL A 475 26.70 1.73 -4.38
N TRP A 476 26.36 2.32 -5.52
CA TRP A 476 25.06 2.94 -5.79
C TRP A 476 24.36 2.24 -6.95
N LEU A 477 23.11 1.81 -6.76
CA LEU A 477 22.30 1.05 -7.72
C LEU A 477 20.87 1.59 -7.77
N ASN A 478 20.27 1.70 -8.95
CA ASN A 478 18.88 2.15 -9.14
C ASN A 478 17.87 1.00 -8.92
N ILE A 479 17.76 0.51 -7.69
CA ILE A 479 16.78 -0.55 -7.35
C ILE A 479 15.33 -0.07 -7.50
N SER A 480 14.38 -1.00 -7.63
CA SER A 480 12.96 -0.66 -7.54
C SER A 480 12.65 -0.19 -6.11
N ARG A 481 11.92 0.92 -5.98
CA ARG A 481 11.61 1.55 -4.69
C ARG A 481 10.12 1.83 -4.59
N THR A 482 9.64 2.07 -3.37
CA THR A 482 8.23 2.43 -3.13
C THR A 482 8.09 3.79 -2.47
N ASP A 483 9.22 4.41 -2.11
CA ASP A 483 9.38 5.70 -1.45
C ASP A 483 9.91 6.76 -2.42
N TYR A 484 9.50 6.72 -3.69
CA TYR A 484 9.82 7.77 -4.65
C TYR A 484 9.13 9.08 -4.24
N ASP A 485 9.83 10.20 -4.44
CA ASP A 485 9.18 11.51 -4.45
C ASP A 485 8.50 11.69 -5.82
N PHE A 486 7.23 11.29 -5.92
CA PHE A 486 6.45 11.39 -7.15
C PHE A 486 6.14 12.85 -7.55
N THR A 487 6.34 13.82 -6.65
CA THR A 487 6.17 15.25 -6.95
C THR A 487 7.37 15.82 -7.70
N ALA A 488 8.54 15.20 -7.55
CA ALA A 488 9.75 15.64 -8.22
C ALA A 488 9.78 15.20 -9.69
N SER A 489 10.23 16.10 -10.55
CA SER A 489 10.47 15.79 -11.97
C SER A 489 11.80 15.04 -12.20
N GLY A 490 11.80 14.25 -13.26
CA GLY A 490 12.95 13.52 -13.76
C GLY A 490 12.73 12.02 -13.82
N ASN A 491 13.58 11.36 -14.60
CA ASN A 491 13.44 9.94 -14.86
C ASN A 491 13.68 9.12 -13.59
N LEU A 492 12.73 8.26 -13.23
CA LEU A 492 12.81 7.43 -12.02
C LEU A 492 13.99 6.43 -12.07
N LEU A 493 14.47 6.05 -13.26
CA LEU A 493 15.68 5.23 -13.44
C LEU A 493 16.97 5.97 -13.04
N ASP A 494 16.94 7.30 -12.91
CA ASP A 494 18.09 8.11 -12.48
C ASP A 494 18.13 8.34 -10.96
N LEU A 495 17.32 7.61 -10.21
CA LEU A 495 17.33 7.58 -8.75
C LEU A 495 18.10 6.35 -8.26
N TYR A 496 19.15 6.60 -7.47
CA TYR A 496 20.08 5.60 -6.99
C TYR A 496 20.01 5.47 -5.48
N THR A 497 20.16 4.22 -5.03
CA THR A 497 20.27 3.86 -3.62
C THR A 497 21.66 3.34 -3.34
N LYS A 498 22.27 3.79 -2.24
CA LYS A 498 23.52 3.20 -1.76
C LYS A 498 23.21 1.83 -1.16
N VAL A 499 23.77 0.77 -1.75
CA VAL A 499 23.49 -0.63 -1.39
C VAL A 499 24.62 -1.30 -0.62
N ALA A 500 25.83 -0.72 -0.62
CA ALA A 500 26.99 -1.26 0.10
C ALA A 500 28.09 -0.22 0.33
N GLU A 501 28.94 -0.48 1.33
CA GLU A 501 30.15 0.30 1.64
C GLU A 501 31.41 -0.59 1.85
N PRO A 502 31.90 -1.29 0.81
CA PRO A 502 33.04 -2.19 0.97
C PRO A 502 34.38 -1.45 1.05
N THR A 503 35.38 -2.08 1.67
CA THR A 503 36.78 -1.63 1.64
C THR A 503 37.55 -2.19 0.43
N GLY A 504 37.07 -3.29 -0.15
CA GLY A 504 37.61 -3.90 -1.36
C GLY A 504 37.03 -3.30 -2.65
N THR A 505 37.52 -3.76 -3.80
CA THR A 505 37.13 -3.28 -5.14
C THR A 505 36.04 -4.12 -5.80
N SER A 506 35.27 -4.85 -4.99
CA SER A 506 34.17 -5.68 -5.46
C SER A 506 33.08 -5.82 -4.39
N TYR A 507 31.85 -6.00 -4.84
CA TYR A 507 30.68 -6.26 -4.02
C TYR A 507 29.76 -7.24 -4.74
N THR A 508 29.32 -8.29 -4.04
CA THR A 508 28.25 -9.18 -4.50
C THR A 508 27.05 -8.96 -3.60
N PRO A 509 25.87 -8.63 -4.14
CA PRO A 509 24.65 -8.52 -3.36
C PRO A 509 24.39 -9.77 -2.52
N SER A 510 24.03 -9.59 -1.25
CA SER A 510 23.53 -10.67 -0.40
C SER A 510 22.05 -11.01 -0.67
N TRP A 511 21.41 -10.25 -1.56
CA TRP A 511 20.00 -10.28 -1.87
C TRP A 511 19.78 -10.44 -3.38
N ASP A 512 18.68 -11.10 -3.78
CA ASP A 512 18.29 -11.29 -5.17
C ASP A 512 17.76 -9.99 -5.75
N ILE A 513 18.39 -9.49 -6.81
CA ILE A 513 17.84 -8.37 -7.56
C ILE A 513 16.75 -8.86 -8.52
N THR A 514 15.67 -8.08 -8.64
CA THR A 514 14.49 -8.43 -9.43
C THR A 514 14.83 -8.51 -10.92
N ASP A 515 14.05 -9.26 -11.70
CA ASP A 515 14.23 -9.21 -13.16
C ASP A 515 13.95 -7.81 -13.69
N ARG A 516 14.88 -7.27 -14.48
CA ARG A 516 14.77 -5.94 -15.07
C ARG A 516 15.80 -5.74 -16.18
N TRP A 517 15.47 -4.85 -17.10
CA TRP A 517 16.27 -4.60 -18.30
C TRP A 517 17.34 -3.53 -18.09
N THR A 518 17.15 -2.58 -17.16
CA THR A 518 18.06 -1.45 -16.95
C THR A 518 18.40 -1.22 -15.47
N TYR A 519 19.46 -1.87 -15.01
CA TYR A 519 20.16 -1.49 -13.78
C TYR A 519 21.27 -0.48 -14.09
N LYS A 520 21.12 0.78 -13.66
CA LYS A 520 22.17 1.79 -13.63
C LYS A 520 22.92 1.73 -12.30
N TRP A 521 24.24 1.79 -12.36
CA TRP A 521 25.07 1.77 -11.15
C TRP A 521 26.36 2.57 -11.30
N PHE A 522 26.86 3.04 -10.15
CA PHE A 522 28.15 3.70 -10.04
C PHE A 522 28.77 3.47 -8.65
N VAL A 523 30.04 3.82 -8.52
CA VAL A 523 30.81 3.68 -7.28
C VAL A 523 31.47 5.00 -6.92
N VAL A 524 31.45 5.36 -5.64
CA VAL A 524 32.18 6.50 -5.09
C VAL A 524 33.34 5.98 -4.24
N ALA A 525 34.57 6.32 -4.61
CA ALA A 525 35.74 6.11 -3.78
C ALA A 525 35.85 7.24 -2.76
N VAL A 526 35.92 6.90 -1.46
CA VAL A 526 36.01 7.86 -0.36
C VAL A 526 37.36 7.69 0.34
N SER A 527 38.19 8.73 0.31
CA SER A 527 39.49 8.75 0.97
C SER A 527 39.38 8.88 2.50
N GLY A 528 40.48 8.63 3.22
CA GLY A 528 40.54 8.79 4.68
C GLY A 528 40.28 10.22 5.18
N SER A 529 40.43 11.24 4.32
CA SER A 529 40.08 12.63 4.62
C SER A 529 38.67 13.03 4.17
N GLY A 530 37.89 12.07 3.65
CA GLY A 530 36.52 12.30 3.15
C GLY A 530 36.42 12.84 1.72
N ALA A 531 37.53 13.01 0.99
CA ALA A 531 37.47 13.38 -0.43
C ALA A 531 36.85 12.25 -1.27
N ARG A 532 35.98 12.61 -2.23
CA ARG A 532 35.13 11.70 -3.01
C ARG A 532 35.53 11.70 -4.47
N THR A 533 35.58 10.54 -5.11
CA THR A 533 35.86 10.37 -6.55
C THR A 533 34.85 9.39 -7.13
N THR A 534 34.19 9.72 -8.23
CA THR A 534 33.05 8.95 -8.76
C THR A 534 33.40 8.22 -10.05
N SER A 535 32.98 6.95 -10.17
CA SER A 535 33.18 6.15 -11.36
C SER A 535 32.36 6.65 -12.55
N ALA A 536 32.56 6.07 -13.74
CA ALA A 536 31.54 6.11 -14.78
C ALA A 536 30.25 5.42 -14.29
N ILE A 537 29.10 5.80 -14.84
CA ILE A 537 27.84 5.06 -14.68
C ILE A 537 27.83 3.97 -15.76
N ARG A 538 27.48 2.73 -15.37
CA ARG A 538 27.24 1.62 -16.31
C ARG A 538 25.84 1.08 -16.18
N THR A 539 25.40 0.36 -17.20
CA THR A 539 24.16 -0.42 -17.14
C THR A 539 24.39 -1.92 -17.24
N PHE A 540 23.44 -2.71 -16.73
CA PHE A 540 23.30 -4.14 -16.99
C PHE A 540 21.83 -4.56 -16.83
N SER A 541 21.49 -5.76 -17.28
CA SER A 541 20.17 -6.37 -17.11
C SER A 541 20.28 -7.63 -16.26
N VAL A 542 19.20 -8.00 -15.57
CA VAL A 542 19.06 -9.32 -14.94
C VAL A 542 17.78 -9.95 -15.46
N TYR A 543 17.89 -11.14 -16.03
CA TYR A 543 16.72 -11.90 -16.47
C TYR A 543 16.93 -13.39 -16.26
N LEU A 544 16.16 -13.97 -15.33
CA LEU A 544 16.15 -15.41 -15.04
C LEU A 544 14.68 -15.86 -14.88
N PRO A 545 13.95 -16.05 -15.99
CA PRO A 545 12.52 -16.36 -15.94
C PRO A 545 12.26 -17.78 -15.44
N ASP A 546 11.10 -17.94 -14.79
CA ASP A 546 10.49 -19.25 -14.63
C ASP A 546 9.82 -19.64 -15.94
N ILE A 547 10.26 -20.77 -16.51
CA ILE A 547 9.71 -21.26 -17.78
C ILE A 547 8.45 -22.06 -17.51
N GLU A 548 7.33 -21.52 -17.96
CA GLU A 548 6.02 -22.09 -17.76
C GLU A 548 5.84 -23.41 -18.54
N GLN A 549 5.33 -24.45 -17.88
CA GLN A 549 5.05 -25.75 -18.51
C GLN A 549 3.54 -25.99 -18.53
N VAL A 550 2.92 -25.64 -19.66
CA VAL A 550 1.46 -25.77 -19.87
C VAL A 550 1.19 -26.73 -21.02
N ALA A 551 0.07 -27.44 -20.97
CA ALA A 551 -0.40 -28.30 -22.07
C ALA A 551 -0.98 -27.46 -23.23
N ASP A 552 -0.14 -26.66 -23.87
CA ASP A 552 -0.46 -25.76 -24.99
C ASP A 552 0.09 -26.26 -26.35
N GLY A 553 0.84 -27.36 -26.35
CA GLY A 553 1.49 -27.94 -27.53
C GLY A 553 2.89 -27.40 -27.83
N VAL A 554 3.48 -26.58 -26.94
CA VAL A 554 4.84 -26.04 -27.03
C VAL A 554 5.76 -26.84 -26.10
N ASN A 555 6.83 -27.40 -26.65
CA ASN A 555 7.81 -28.15 -25.86
C ASN A 555 8.79 -27.22 -25.16
N VAL A 556 9.36 -27.67 -24.04
CA VAL A 556 10.54 -27.01 -23.45
C VAL A 556 11.79 -27.74 -23.93
N VAL A 557 12.64 -27.04 -24.68
CA VAL A 557 13.92 -27.55 -25.20
C VAL A 557 15.03 -26.69 -24.62
N ASN A 558 16.07 -27.31 -24.04
CA ASN A 558 17.20 -26.61 -23.42
C ASN A 558 16.78 -25.49 -22.45
N GLY A 559 15.69 -25.68 -21.69
CA GLY A 559 15.18 -24.69 -20.73
C GLY A 559 14.64 -23.41 -21.36
N ALA A 560 14.14 -23.47 -22.59
CA ALA A 560 13.39 -22.42 -23.27
C ALA A 560 12.17 -23.03 -23.99
N ARG A 561 11.14 -22.23 -24.30
CA ARG A 561 9.94 -22.69 -25.00
C ARG A 561 10.20 -22.72 -26.52
N ASP A 562 10.00 -23.88 -27.13
CA ASP A 562 10.09 -24.14 -28.58
C ASP A 562 8.78 -23.71 -29.25
N LEU A 563 8.63 -22.39 -29.41
CA LEU A 563 7.39 -21.72 -29.80
C LEU A 563 6.97 -22.08 -31.24
N ASN A 564 7.95 -22.35 -32.12
CA ASN A 564 7.68 -22.78 -33.49
C ASN A 564 7.45 -24.30 -33.65
N LYS A 565 7.76 -25.09 -32.61
CA LYS A 565 7.60 -26.55 -32.49
C LYS A 565 8.46 -27.37 -33.46
N ASP A 566 9.66 -26.90 -33.81
CA ASP A 566 10.57 -27.61 -34.70
C ASP A 566 11.62 -28.47 -33.96
N GLY A 567 11.63 -28.42 -32.62
CA GLY A 567 12.54 -29.16 -31.76
C GLY A 567 13.93 -28.52 -31.60
N GLN A 568 14.14 -27.31 -32.10
CA GLN A 568 15.33 -26.47 -31.87
C GLN A 568 14.94 -25.19 -31.12
N ILE A 569 15.93 -24.55 -30.49
CA ILE A 569 15.73 -23.24 -29.85
C ILE A 569 16.44 -22.19 -30.66
N GLU A 570 15.67 -21.21 -31.10
CA GLU A 570 16.14 -20.14 -31.96
C GLU A 570 16.41 -18.87 -31.17
N PRO A 571 17.12 -17.89 -31.74
CA PRO A 571 17.49 -16.70 -30.99
C PRO A 571 16.30 -15.96 -30.37
N TYR A 572 15.10 -15.96 -30.98
CA TYR A 572 13.91 -15.35 -30.37
C TYR A 572 13.29 -16.16 -29.22
N GLU A 573 13.51 -17.47 -29.19
CA GLU A 573 13.01 -18.38 -28.16
C GLU A 573 13.98 -18.45 -26.97
N ASP A 574 15.27 -18.24 -27.22
CA ASP A 574 16.29 -18.23 -26.19
C ASP A 574 16.25 -16.94 -25.36
N TRP A 575 15.58 -17.00 -24.20
CA TRP A 575 15.50 -15.91 -23.21
C TRP A 575 16.86 -15.39 -22.73
N ARG A 576 17.95 -16.12 -22.98
CA ARG A 576 19.30 -15.71 -22.62
C ARG A 576 19.89 -14.68 -23.58
N GLN A 577 19.26 -14.49 -24.73
CA GLN A 577 19.68 -13.50 -25.73
C GLN A 577 19.15 -12.10 -25.38
N PRO A 578 19.89 -11.03 -25.72
CA PRO A 578 19.39 -9.67 -25.61
C PRO A 578 18.06 -9.49 -26.34
N VAL A 579 17.14 -8.70 -25.78
CA VAL A 579 15.82 -8.40 -26.38
C VAL A 579 15.95 -7.98 -27.85
N ALA A 580 16.89 -7.10 -28.18
CA ALA A 580 17.11 -6.65 -29.56
C ALA A 580 17.46 -7.80 -30.53
N THR A 581 18.21 -8.81 -30.08
CA THR A 581 18.52 -10.01 -30.86
C THR A 581 17.25 -10.84 -31.07
N ARG A 582 16.47 -11.06 -29.99
CA ARG A 582 15.20 -11.80 -30.05
C ARG A 582 14.21 -11.14 -31.03
N VAL A 583 14.07 -9.82 -30.95
CA VAL A 583 13.21 -9.03 -31.85
C VAL A 583 13.66 -9.15 -33.31
N SER A 584 14.96 -8.96 -33.58
CA SER A 584 15.48 -9.01 -34.95
C SER A 584 15.30 -10.39 -35.58
N ASP A 585 15.52 -11.45 -34.82
CA ASP A 585 15.34 -12.83 -35.31
C ASP A 585 13.87 -13.13 -35.58
N LEU A 586 12.97 -12.85 -34.63
CA LEU A 586 11.53 -13.06 -34.82
C LEU A 586 10.97 -12.25 -36.00
N LEU A 587 11.30 -10.96 -36.08
CA LEU A 587 10.83 -10.09 -37.16
C LEU A 587 11.28 -10.57 -38.56
N SER A 588 12.45 -11.22 -38.64
CA SER A 588 12.96 -11.78 -39.90
C SER A 588 12.22 -13.04 -40.34
N ARG A 589 11.61 -13.76 -39.38
CA ARG A 589 10.86 -15.00 -39.60
C ARG A 589 9.40 -14.75 -39.92
N MET A 590 8.85 -13.59 -39.55
CA MET A 590 7.44 -13.27 -39.76
C MET A 590 7.10 -12.95 -41.22
N THR A 591 5.96 -13.43 -41.69
CA THR A 591 5.33 -13.00 -42.94
C THR A 591 4.82 -11.56 -42.83
N LEU A 592 4.48 -10.94 -43.96
CA LEU A 592 3.82 -9.62 -43.95
C LEU A 592 2.49 -9.67 -43.19
N GLU A 593 1.71 -10.73 -43.42
CA GLU A 593 0.43 -10.94 -42.73
C GLU A 593 0.62 -11.04 -41.22
N GLU A 594 1.51 -11.92 -40.73
CA GLU A 594 1.80 -12.07 -39.30
C GLU A 594 2.23 -10.73 -38.67
N LYS A 595 3.03 -9.92 -39.38
CA LYS A 595 3.42 -8.59 -38.93
C LYS A 595 2.23 -7.64 -38.84
N ALA A 596 1.40 -7.60 -39.88
CA ALA A 596 0.24 -6.72 -39.90
C ALA A 596 -0.73 -7.06 -38.76
N TYR A 597 -1.02 -8.34 -38.51
CA TYR A 597 -1.88 -8.77 -37.40
C TYR A 597 -1.35 -8.37 -36.02
N GLN A 598 -0.03 -8.26 -35.81
CA GLN A 598 0.50 -7.77 -34.52
C GLN A 598 0.05 -6.35 -34.17
N MET A 599 -0.43 -5.57 -35.15
CA MET A 599 -0.93 -4.20 -34.94
C MET A 599 -2.43 -4.15 -34.57
N PHE A 600 -3.14 -5.29 -34.52
CA PHE A 600 -4.60 -5.36 -34.35
C PHE A 600 -5.03 -6.18 -33.12
N TYR A 601 -6.28 -5.95 -32.72
CA TYR A 601 -6.98 -6.65 -31.64
C TYR A 601 -7.74 -7.90 -32.16
N ASN A 602 -8.61 -8.45 -31.32
CA ASN A 602 -9.50 -9.59 -31.59
C ASN A 602 -8.77 -10.92 -31.82
N VAL A 603 -7.79 -11.21 -30.97
CA VAL A 603 -7.08 -12.49 -30.99
C VAL A 603 -7.99 -13.72 -30.78
N GLN A 604 -9.13 -13.55 -30.09
CA GLN A 604 -10.11 -14.62 -29.89
C GLN A 604 -10.70 -15.14 -31.21
N THR A 605 -10.73 -14.31 -32.25
CA THR A 605 -11.17 -14.69 -33.61
C THR A 605 -9.98 -14.90 -34.55
N TYR A 606 -8.92 -14.11 -34.36
CA TYR A 606 -7.73 -14.10 -35.21
C TYR A 606 -6.47 -14.37 -34.37
N PRO A 607 -6.08 -15.63 -34.13
CA PRO A 607 -5.00 -15.98 -33.19
C PRO A 607 -3.61 -15.36 -33.49
N MET A 608 -3.40 -14.82 -34.69
CA MET A 608 -2.19 -14.07 -35.07
C MET A 608 -2.19 -12.61 -34.59
N SER A 609 -3.34 -12.08 -34.15
CA SER A 609 -3.48 -10.71 -33.66
C SER A 609 -2.56 -10.48 -32.47
N GLY A 610 -1.97 -9.28 -32.42
CA GLY A 610 -1.04 -8.92 -31.36
C GLY A 610 -1.72 -8.69 -30.01
N TRP A 611 -3.03 -8.44 -30.01
CA TRP A 611 -3.74 -7.87 -28.86
C TRP A 611 -5.08 -8.57 -28.62
N HIS A 612 -5.41 -8.70 -27.33
CA HIS A 612 -6.71 -9.10 -26.84
C HIS A 612 -7.39 -7.88 -26.19
N PHE A 613 -8.67 -7.65 -26.49
CA PHE A 613 -9.41 -6.57 -25.87
C PHE A 613 -9.98 -7.06 -24.54
N GLY A 614 -9.33 -6.64 -23.46
CA GLY A 614 -9.78 -6.92 -22.10
C GLY A 614 -10.77 -5.88 -21.57
N PRO A 615 -11.08 -5.92 -20.27
CA PRO A 615 -10.78 -7.03 -19.35
C PRO A 615 -11.56 -8.29 -19.77
N ALA A 616 -11.04 -9.48 -19.49
CA ALA A 616 -11.74 -10.74 -19.78
C ALA A 616 -11.86 -11.60 -18.53
N GLN A 617 -12.92 -12.40 -18.50
CA GLN A 617 -13.01 -13.50 -17.54
C GLN A 617 -11.76 -14.39 -17.66
N PRO A 618 -11.25 -14.92 -16.54
CA PRO A 618 -9.96 -15.60 -16.59
C PRO A 618 -9.92 -16.84 -17.49
N ALA A 619 -11.00 -17.63 -17.53
CA ALA A 619 -11.10 -18.81 -18.39
C ALA A 619 -11.15 -18.44 -19.89
N ASP A 620 -11.78 -17.31 -20.22
CA ASP A 620 -11.81 -16.79 -21.59
C ASP A 620 -10.41 -16.35 -22.02
N LEU A 621 -9.69 -15.66 -21.13
CA LEU A 621 -8.33 -15.20 -21.39
C LEU A 621 -7.35 -16.38 -21.51
N ASP A 622 -7.43 -17.40 -20.65
CA ASP A 622 -6.61 -18.61 -20.80
C ASP A 622 -6.84 -19.30 -22.16
N THR A 623 -8.11 -19.43 -22.56
CA THR A 623 -8.48 -20.01 -23.86
C THR A 623 -7.85 -19.22 -25.02
N VAL A 624 -7.94 -17.89 -24.93
CA VAL A 624 -7.30 -16.97 -25.88
C VAL A 624 -5.80 -17.17 -25.94
N LEU A 625 -5.12 -17.15 -24.79
CA LEU A 625 -3.67 -17.28 -24.72
C LEU A 625 -3.21 -18.62 -25.31
N LYS A 626 -3.88 -19.73 -24.95
CA LYS A 626 -3.58 -21.07 -25.51
C LYS A 626 -3.77 -21.13 -27.02
N SER A 627 -4.78 -20.45 -27.56
CA SER A 627 -5.03 -20.42 -29.01
C SER A 627 -3.84 -19.83 -29.79
N THR A 628 -3.14 -18.86 -29.21
CA THR A 628 -1.98 -18.22 -29.88
C THR A 628 -0.75 -19.10 -29.93
N ALA A 629 -0.59 -20.00 -28.93
CA ALA A 629 0.46 -21.00 -28.93
C ALA A 629 0.35 -21.94 -30.12
N ALA A 630 -0.85 -22.16 -30.68
CA ALA A 630 -1.05 -22.99 -31.87
C ALA A 630 -0.56 -22.33 -33.17
N THR A 631 -0.34 -21.01 -33.20
CA THR A 631 0.19 -20.30 -34.38
C THR A 631 1.62 -20.75 -34.72
N ARG A 632 2.06 -20.45 -35.95
CA ARG A 632 3.36 -20.90 -36.48
C ARG A 632 4.57 -20.45 -35.65
N LEU A 633 4.52 -19.23 -35.10
CA LEU A 633 5.61 -18.63 -34.32
C LEU A 633 5.29 -18.48 -32.83
N GLY A 634 4.13 -18.97 -32.39
CA GLY A 634 3.73 -18.96 -30.98
C GLY A 634 3.76 -17.60 -30.30
N ILE A 635 3.52 -16.49 -31.02
CA ILE A 635 3.65 -15.13 -30.49
C ILE A 635 2.47 -14.85 -29.54
N PRO A 636 2.71 -14.67 -28.22
CA PRO A 636 1.63 -14.41 -27.28
C PRO A 636 1.02 -13.02 -27.50
N PRO A 637 -0.29 -12.85 -27.30
CA PRO A 637 -0.94 -11.56 -27.37
C PRO A 637 -0.74 -10.80 -26.06
N VAL A 638 -1.00 -9.50 -26.10
CA VAL A 638 -1.18 -8.69 -24.90
C VAL A 638 -2.66 -8.46 -24.69
N SER A 639 -3.19 -8.87 -23.53
CA SER A 639 -4.54 -8.49 -23.11
C SER A 639 -4.51 -7.14 -22.43
N ALA A 640 -5.18 -6.16 -23.03
CA ALA A 640 -5.33 -4.80 -22.53
C ALA A 640 -6.75 -4.28 -22.74
N GLY A 641 -7.29 -3.58 -21.75
CA GLY A 641 -8.62 -3.00 -21.77
C GLY A 641 -8.81 -1.89 -20.73
N ASP A 642 -10.00 -1.32 -20.68
CA ASP A 642 -10.33 -0.28 -19.71
C ASP A 642 -10.49 -0.87 -18.30
N THR A 643 -9.40 -0.82 -17.54
CA THR A 643 -9.32 -1.14 -16.11
C THR A 643 -8.78 0.11 -15.41
N THR A 644 -9.58 1.18 -15.38
CA THR A 644 -9.09 2.54 -15.09
C THR A 644 -8.76 2.80 -13.63
N ALA A 645 -9.32 2.01 -12.71
CA ALA A 645 -9.07 2.12 -11.28
C ALA A 645 -9.22 0.77 -10.58
N GLY A 646 -8.47 -0.23 -11.03
CA GLY A 646 -8.57 -1.60 -10.55
C GLY A 646 -9.00 -2.59 -11.63
N TYR A 647 -8.88 -3.88 -11.32
CA TYR A 647 -9.24 -4.97 -12.22
C TYR A 647 -10.51 -5.69 -11.74
N GLN A 648 -10.44 -6.23 -10.52
CA GLN A 648 -11.58 -6.69 -9.74
C GLN A 648 -11.74 -5.80 -8.52
N THR A 649 -10.73 -5.69 -7.66
CA THR A 649 -10.78 -4.71 -6.57
C THR A 649 -10.74 -3.29 -7.16
N THR A 650 -11.83 -2.56 -7.07
CA THR A 650 -11.98 -1.23 -7.65
C THR A 650 -11.70 -0.14 -6.62
N TYR A 651 -10.65 0.64 -6.87
CA TYR A 651 -10.24 1.76 -6.03
C TYR A 651 -10.78 3.10 -6.58
N PRO A 652 -10.61 4.24 -5.87
CA PRO A 652 -11.13 5.51 -6.34
C PRO A 652 -10.54 5.96 -7.69
N LEU A 653 -11.34 6.60 -8.56
CA LEU A 653 -10.82 7.20 -9.79
C LEU A 653 -9.76 8.28 -9.51
N GLN A 654 -8.94 8.61 -10.51
CA GLN A 654 -7.85 9.59 -10.37
C GLN A 654 -8.31 10.95 -9.85
N SER A 655 -9.50 11.41 -10.22
CA SER A 655 -10.04 12.68 -9.70
C SER A 655 -10.30 12.61 -8.20
N THR A 656 -10.81 11.48 -7.72
CA THR A 656 -10.98 11.21 -6.30
C THR A 656 -9.63 11.14 -5.61
N LEU A 657 -8.67 10.40 -6.16
CA LEU A 657 -7.30 10.33 -5.62
C LEU A 657 -6.62 11.71 -5.60
N ALA A 658 -6.94 12.59 -6.56
CA ALA A 658 -6.42 13.96 -6.61
C ALA A 658 -6.97 14.82 -5.47
N ALA A 659 -8.07 14.40 -4.85
CA ALA A 659 -8.58 15.00 -3.64
C ALA A 659 -7.76 14.61 -2.39
N GLY A 660 -7.26 13.38 -2.33
CA GLY A 660 -6.40 12.89 -1.24
C GLY A 660 -4.94 13.30 -1.35
N LYS A 661 -4.37 13.31 -2.58
CA LYS A 661 -2.96 13.65 -2.87
C LYS A 661 -1.93 12.77 -2.13
N ASP A 662 -2.25 11.49 -1.96
CA ASP A 662 -1.34 10.49 -1.38
C ASP A 662 -0.71 9.63 -2.48
N TYR A 663 0.37 10.12 -3.07
CA TYR A 663 1.03 9.44 -4.20
C TYR A 663 1.67 8.09 -3.83
N PRO A 664 2.25 7.88 -2.63
CA PRO A 664 2.62 6.54 -2.18
C PRO A 664 1.44 5.57 -2.12
N LEU A 665 0.25 6.03 -1.76
CA LEU A 665 -0.97 5.23 -1.82
C LEU A 665 -1.37 4.93 -3.27
N ASP A 666 -1.32 5.92 -4.18
CA ASP A 666 -1.57 5.74 -5.62
C ASP A 666 -0.66 4.65 -6.22
N TYR A 667 0.64 4.64 -5.86
CA TYR A 667 1.58 3.58 -6.28
C TYR A 667 1.11 2.20 -5.82
N LYS A 668 0.67 2.07 -4.56
CA LYS A 668 0.20 0.79 -4.00
C LYS A 668 -1.08 0.31 -4.69
N LEU A 669 -1.97 1.24 -5.07
CA LEU A 669 -3.20 0.93 -5.81
C LEU A 669 -2.88 0.40 -7.22
N GLY A 670 -1.97 1.05 -7.94
CA GLY A 670 -1.48 0.56 -9.22
C GLY A 670 -0.78 -0.81 -9.11
N ASP A 671 0.01 -1.02 -8.04
CA ASP A 671 0.66 -2.30 -7.75
C ASP A 671 -0.33 -3.44 -7.40
N MET A 672 -1.41 -3.09 -6.69
CA MET A 672 -2.52 -4.00 -6.41
C MET A 672 -3.23 -4.43 -7.70
N GLN A 673 -3.62 -3.47 -8.54
CA GLN A 673 -4.23 -3.75 -9.84
C GLN A 673 -3.34 -4.64 -10.70
N ARG A 674 -2.05 -4.29 -10.80
CA ARG A 674 -1.04 -5.08 -11.52
C ARG A 674 -1.06 -6.53 -11.07
N LYS A 675 -1.08 -6.80 -9.77
CA LYS A 675 -1.08 -8.17 -9.24
C LYS A 675 -2.32 -8.94 -9.65
N GLU A 676 -3.52 -8.35 -9.54
CA GLU A 676 -4.76 -9.02 -9.98
C GLU A 676 -4.74 -9.34 -11.48
N GLU A 677 -4.23 -8.43 -12.31
CA GLU A 677 -4.11 -8.63 -13.76
C GLU A 677 -3.11 -9.74 -14.11
N LEU A 678 -1.94 -9.77 -13.45
CA LEU A 678 -0.93 -10.80 -13.68
C LEU A 678 -1.43 -12.21 -13.37
N GLU A 679 -2.32 -12.35 -12.40
CA GLU A 679 -2.84 -13.66 -12.00
C GLU A 679 -3.67 -14.34 -13.09
N VAL A 680 -4.35 -13.56 -13.92
CA VAL A 680 -5.15 -14.08 -15.05
C VAL A 680 -4.39 -14.08 -16.37
N GLY A 681 -3.13 -13.64 -16.38
CA GLY A 681 -2.35 -13.44 -17.60
C GLY A 681 -2.71 -12.15 -18.37
N ALA A 682 -3.43 -11.21 -17.75
CA ALA A 682 -3.61 -9.88 -18.31
C ALA A 682 -2.32 -9.08 -18.13
N ARG A 683 -1.91 -8.38 -19.20
CA ARG A 683 -0.58 -7.77 -19.27
C ARG A 683 -0.62 -6.30 -19.64
N GLY A 684 -1.79 -5.71 -19.79
CA GLY A 684 -1.94 -4.29 -20.04
C GLY A 684 -3.25 -3.71 -19.53
N THR A 685 -3.22 -2.39 -19.34
CA THR A 685 -4.39 -1.57 -19.03
C THR A 685 -4.42 -0.35 -19.94
N LEU A 686 -5.62 0.11 -20.28
CA LEU A 686 -5.88 1.36 -21.00
C LEU A 686 -5.99 2.55 -20.03
N SER A 687 -5.01 2.64 -19.12
CA SER A 687 -4.92 3.62 -18.04
C SER A 687 -3.45 3.80 -17.61
N PRO A 688 -3.10 4.81 -16.79
CA PRO A 688 -3.93 5.90 -16.27
C PRO A 688 -4.13 7.04 -17.28
N LEU A 689 -5.04 7.96 -16.97
CA LEU A 689 -5.33 9.14 -17.78
C LEU A 689 -4.43 10.32 -17.41
N ALA A 690 -3.73 10.90 -18.38
CA ALA A 690 -2.95 12.14 -18.27
C ALA A 690 -3.80 13.42 -18.44
N GLU A 691 -5.10 13.32 -18.15
CA GLU A 691 -6.05 14.41 -18.34
C GLU A 691 -5.93 15.48 -17.24
N VAL A 692 -5.97 16.75 -17.67
CA VAL A 692 -6.12 17.92 -16.79
C VAL A 692 -7.49 18.54 -17.06
N GLY A 693 -8.39 18.34 -16.12
CA GLY A 693 -9.82 18.66 -16.26
C GLY A 693 -10.13 20.12 -15.97
N THR A 694 -10.04 20.98 -16.97
CA THR A 694 -10.33 22.43 -16.86
C THR A 694 -11.70 22.80 -17.42
N LYS A 695 -12.33 21.93 -18.23
CA LYS A 695 -13.69 22.12 -18.76
C LYS A 695 -14.75 21.44 -17.88
N VAL A 696 -15.52 22.23 -17.14
CA VAL A 696 -16.61 21.76 -16.24
C VAL A 696 -17.63 20.83 -16.92
N LEU A 697 -17.93 21.08 -18.21
CA LEU A 697 -18.94 20.34 -18.95
C LEU A 697 -18.45 18.99 -19.49
N TYR A 698 -17.15 18.72 -19.45
CA TYR A 698 -16.58 17.50 -20.03
C TYR A 698 -17.01 16.27 -19.20
N PRO A 699 -17.78 15.29 -19.75
CA PRO A 699 -18.29 14.15 -19.00
C PRO A 699 -17.19 13.26 -18.39
N ARG A 700 -16.07 13.13 -19.10
CA ARG A 700 -14.94 12.29 -18.68
C ARG A 700 -13.95 13.03 -17.78
N ILE A 701 -14.29 14.24 -17.31
CA ILE A 701 -13.47 14.98 -16.34
C ILE A 701 -13.18 14.15 -15.07
N GLN A 702 -14.13 13.27 -14.70
CA GLN A 702 -14.03 12.36 -13.56
C GLN A 702 -12.87 11.34 -13.66
N GLU A 703 -12.38 11.07 -14.87
CA GLU A 703 -11.31 10.10 -15.13
C GLU A 703 -9.90 10.69 -14.93
N GLY A 704 -9.76 12.02 -14.95
CA GLY A 704 -8.47 12.73 -14.90
C GLY A 704 -8.04 13.17 -13.50
N GLY A 705 -6.84 13.73 -13.38
CA GLY A 705 -6.21 14.11 -12.10
C GLY A 705 -6.62 15.47 -11.51
N GLY A 706 -7.81 15.97 -11.84
CA GLY A 706 -8.23 17.33 -11.46
C GLY A 706 -7.80 18.42 -12.45
N GLU A 707 -7.95 19.70 -12.08
CA GLU A 707 -7.49 20.84 -12.90
C GLU A 707 -6.03 21.27 -12.65
N ASN A 708 -5.37 20.67 -11.65
CA ASN A 708 -3.96 20.96 -11.33
C ASN A 708 -3.03 19.98 -12.06
N ALA A 709 -2.25 20.48 -13.01
CA ALA A 709 -1.37 19.64 -13.83
C ALA A 709 -0.19 19.03 -13.06
N ASP A 710 0.29 19.68 -11.99
CA ASP A 710 1.36 19.14 -11.12
C ASP A 710 0.85 17.97 -10.27
N VAL A 711 -0.39 18.04 -9.78
CA VAL A 711 -1.06 16.92 -9.10
C VAL A 711 -1.26 15.77 -10.06
N ALA A 712 -1.84 16.02 -11.24
CA ALA A 712 -2.01 15.00 -12.26
C ALA A 712 -0.66 14.36 -12.66
N ALA A 713 0.41 15.15 -12.80
CA ALA A 713 1.76 14.62 -13.05
C ALA A 713 2.27 13.69 -11.94
N ALA A 714 2.10 14.07 -10.67
CA ALA A 714 2.55 13.25 -9.55
C ALA A 714 1.79 11.91 -9.46
N GLN A 715 0.47 11.95 -9.64
CA GLN A 715 -0.35 10.73 -9.70
C GLN A 715 0.06 9.83 -10.86
N LEU A 716 0.31 10.41 -12.03
CA LEU A 716 0.72 9.66 -13.22
C LEU A 716 2.05 8.94 -12.99
N ARG A 717 3.02 9.59 -12.34
CA ARG A 717 4.28 8.91 -11.97
C ARG A 717 4.03 7.73 -11.03
N ALA A 718 3.17 7.92 -10.02
CA ALA A 718 2.86 6.89 -9.04
C ALA A 718 2.13 5.68 -9.65
N LEU A 719 1.05 5.92 -10.39
CA LEU A 719 0.23 4.88 -11.01
C LEU A 719 1.01 4.12 -12.09
N VAL A 720 1.76 4.81 -12.96
CA VAL A 720 2.61 4.14 -13.98
C VAL A 720 3.66 3.26 -13.31
N ALA A 721 4.36 3.77 -12.29
CA ALA A 721 5.36 2.98 -11.58
C ALA A 721 4.75 1.78 -10.85
N GLY A 722 3.55 1.93 -10.27
CA GLY A 722 2.80 0.86 -9.63
C GLY A 722 2.38 -0.24 -10.61
N LEU A 723 1.75 0.14 -11.72
CA LEU A 723 1.29 -0.77 -12.78
C LEU A 723 2.45 -1.51 -13.47
N GLN A 724 3.59 -0.84 -13.66
CA GLN A 724 4.78 -1.48 -14.21
C GLN A 724 5.60 -2.23 -13.15
N GLY A 725 5.29 -2.12 -11.86
CA GLY A 725 6.07 -2.75 -10.78
C GLY A 725 7.50 -2.19 -10.67
N GLY A 726 7.70 -0.94 -11.05
CA GLY A 726 9.00 -0.29 -11.07
C GLY A 726 9.10 0.88 -12.06
N PRO A 727 10.29 1.49 -12.18
CA PRO A 727 10.54 2.67 -13.02
C PRO A 727 10.65 2.36 -14.53
N GLU A 728 10.50 1.10 -14.93
CA GLU A 728 10.51 0.64 -16.31
C GLU A 728 9.66 -0.62 -16.44
N LEU A 729 9.22 -0.91 -17.67
CA LEU A 729 8.58 -2.18 -18.00
C LEU A 729 9.54 -3.35 -17.74
N ASN A 730 9.03 -4.44 -17.20
CA ASN A 730 9.78 -5.61 -16.79
C ASN A 730 8.87 -6.86 -16.79
N PRO A 731 9.43 -8.06 -16.56
CA PRO A 731 8.64 -9.30 -16.59
C PRO A 731 7.49 -9.37 -15.57
N GLY A 732 7.57 -8.59 -14.49
CA GLY A 732 6.52 -8.44 -13.49
C GLY A 732 5.55 -7.28 -13.77
N SER A 733 5.57 -6.66 -14.94
CA SER A 733 4.72 -5.52 -15.26
C SER A 733 3.36 -5.89 -15.85
N VAL A 734 2.42 -4.98 -15.66
CA VAL A 734 1.34 -4.68 -16.61
C VAL A 734 1.76 -3.41 -17.36
N LEU A 735 1.61 -3.37 -18.68
CA LEU A 735 1.88 -2.14 -19.44
C LEU A 735 0.80 -1.08 -19.15
N ALA A 736 1.26 0.13 -18.81
CA ALA A 736 0.38 1.29 -18.71
C ALA A 736 0.21 1.94 -20.08
N THR A 737 -1.04 2.29 -20.43
CA THR A 737 -1.36 3.04 -21.65
C THR A 737 -1.90 4.41 -21.25
N VAL A 738 -1.02 5.41 -21.27
CA VAL A 738 -1.33 6.75 -20.80
C VAL A 738 -2.14 7.52 -21.83
N LYS A 739 -3.28 8.11 -21.42
CA LYS A 739 -4.27 8.67 -22.36
C LYS A 739 -4.97 9.96 -21.87
N HIS A 740 -5.53 10.81 -22.73
CA HIS A 740 -5.49 10.73 -24.18
C HIS A 740 -4.65 11.87 -24.75
N TRP A 741 -3.57 11.55 -25.46
CA TRP A 741 -2.67 12.55 -26.02
C TRP A 741 -3.38 13.44 -27.06
N PRO A 742 -3.21 14.79 -27.04
CA PRO A 742 -2.37 15.61 -26.15
C PRO A 742 -3.08 16.23 -24.92
N GLY A 743 -4.21 15.68 -24.50
CA GLY A 743 -5.03 16.09 -23.35
C GLY A 743 -6.40 16.61 -23.81
N GLU A 744 -7.46 15.89 -23.52
CA GLU A 744 -8.84 16.25 -23.88
C GLU A 744 -9.58 17.08 -22.81
N GLY A 745 -9.07 17.13 -21.58
CA GLY A 745 -9.75 17.73 -20.41
C GLY A 745 -10.20 19.18 -20.51
N ALA A 746 -9.79 19.92 -21.56
CA ALA A 746 -10.20 21.29 -21.86
C ALA A 746 -11.08 21.47 -23.11
N GLY A 747 -11.27 20.42 -23.91
CA GLY A 747 -12.00 20.49 -25.19
C GLY A 747 -13.00 19.35 -25.42
N GLY A 748 -12.84 18.25 -24.67
CA GLY A 748 -13.57 17.02 -24.85
C GLY A 748 -13.23 16.30 -26.15
N GLU A 749 -14.05 15.32 -26.51
CA GLU A 749 -13.81 14.41 -27.64
C GLU A 749 -14.08 15.07 -29.01
N ALA A 750 -14.73 16.24 -29.04
CA ALA A 750 -15.10 16.94 -30.28
C ALA A 750 -13.98 17.85 -30.84
N GLY A 751 -12.98 18.22 -30.04
CA GLY A 751 -11.88 19.07 -30.51
C GLY A 751 -11.11 19.77 -29.40
N ILE A 752 -9.78 19.72 -29.47
CA ILE A 752 -8.88 20.37 -28.52
C ILE A 752 -8.53 21.78 -29.03
N VAL A 753 -8.81 22.81 -28.21
CA VAL A 753 -8.69 24.23 -28.58
C VAL A 753 -7.47 24.95 -27.99
N TYR A 754 -6.48 24.21 -27.48
CA TYR A 754 -5.26 24.81 -26.94
C TYR A 754 -4.54 25.70 -27.95
N ASP A 755 -3.82 26.69 -27.42
CA ASP A 755 -2.81 27.42 -28.18
C ASP A 755 -1.38 27.08 -27.70
N ALA A 756 -0.39 27.77 -28.26
CA ALA A 756 1.03 27.55 -27.95
C ALA A 756 1.39 27.71 -26.46
N THR A 757 0.58 28.42 -25.69
CA THR A 757 0.76 28.62 -24.25
C THR A 757 0.06 27.50 -23.49
N THR A 758 -1.25 27.38 -23.62
CA THR A 758 -2.07 26.51 -22.75
C THR A 758 -1.80 25.03 -22.97
N ILE A 759 -1.39 24.62 -24.19
CA ILE A 759 -0.96 23.25 -24.44
C ILE A 759 0.21 22.79 -23.55
N LYS A 760 1.09 23.72 -23.13
CA LYS A 760 2.23 23.39 -22.26
C LYS A 760 1.77 22.87 -20.91
N TYR A 761 0.65 23.39 -20.38
CA TYR A 761 0.08 22.98 -19.11
C TYR A 761 -0.51 21.57 -19.19
N HIS A 762 -1.30 21.29 -20.24
CA HIS A 762 -1.90 19.96 -20.47
C HIS A 762 -0.89 18.89 -20.88
N MET A 763 0.31 19.27 -21.33
CA MET A 763 1.41 18.34 -21.60
C MET A 763 2.24 17.96 -20.36
N ILE A 764 2.08 18.63 -19.21
CA ILE A 764 2.85 18.34 -17.99
C ILE A 764 2.67 16.88 -17.54
N PRO A 765 1.44 16.31 -17.46
CA PRO A 765 1.25 14.92 -17.05
C PRO A 765 1.83 13.91 -18.05
N PHE A 766 1.85 14.21 -19.36
CA PHE A 766 2.50 13.35 -20.36
C PHE A 766 4.02 13.32 -20.20
N ARG A 767 4.66 14.44 -19.86
CA ARG A 767 6.10 14.44 -19.53
C ARG A 767 6.35 13.58 -18.29
N ALA A 768 5.51 13.71 -17.27
CA ALA A 768 5.60 12.94 -16.04
C ALA A 768 5.44 11.43 -16.29
N ALA A 769 4.48 11.03 -17.13
CA ALA A 769 4.32 9.65 -17.56
C ALA A 769 5.58 9.10 -18.25
N MET A 770 6.17 9.88 -19.16
CA MET A 770 7.42 9.50 -19.85
C MET A 770 8.61 9.41 -18.88
N GLU A 771 8.69 10.30 -17.89
CA GLU A 771 9.68 10.25 -16.81
C GLU A 771 9.54 9.00 -15.93
N ALA A 772 8.31 8.55 -15.71
CA ALA A 772 8.01 7.30 -15.00
C ALA A 772 8.16 6.04 -15.86
N GLY A 773 8.52 6.19 -17.14
CA GLY A 773 8.77 5.08 -18.05
C GLY A 773 7.51 4.47 -18.66
N ALA A 774 6.43 5.24 -18.83
CA ALA A 774 5.23 4.79 -19.54
C ALA A 774 5.59 4.30 -20.96
N VAL A 775 5.24 3.05 -21.26
CA VAL A 775 5.62 2.40 -22.52
C VAL A 775 4.56 2.47 -23.61
N ASN A 776 3.34 2.90 -23.29
CA ASN A 776 2.27 3.10 -24.25
C ASN A 776 1.57 4.44 -24.03
N ILE A 777 1.28 5.16 -25.11
CA ILE A 777 0.51 6.42 -25.10
C ILE A 777 -0.60 6.29 -26.12
N MET A 778 -1.82 6.61 -25.69
CA MET A 778 -2.99 6.60 -26.55
C MET A 778 -3.39 8.03 -26.92
N PRO A 779 -3.38 8.41 -28.21
CA PRO A 779 -3.98 9.65 -28.68
C PRO A 779 -5.51 9.58 -28.64
N GLY A 780 -6.14 10.70 -28.28
CA GLY A 780 -7.59 10.79 -28.17
C GLY A 780 -8.35 10.90 -29.49
N TYR A 781 -9.67 10.99 -29.39
CA TYR A 781 -10.56 11.18 -30.55
C TYR A 781 -10.35 12.56 -31.16
N ALA A 782 -10.16 13.56 -30.32
CA ALA A 782 -10.12 14.95 -30.72
C ALA A 782 -8.83 15.31 -31.48
N GLY A 783 -8.96 16.06 -32.58
CA GLY A 783 -7.85 16.78 -33.19
C GLY A 783 -7.42 17.98 -32.34
N SER A 784 -6.29 18.59 -32.68
CA SER A 784 -5.78 19.79 -31.98
C SER A 784 -5.69 20.98 -32.93
N SER A 785 -6.39 22.06 -32.61
CA SER A 785 -6.39 23.30 -33.40
C SER A 785 -5.00 23.95 -33.52
N TYR A 786 -4.09 23.67 -32.59
CA TYR A 786 -2.72 24.17 -32.61
C TYR A 786 -1.74 23.23 -33.32
N LEU A 787 -1.76 21.93 -32.99
CA LEU A 787 -0.80 20.97 -33.56
C LEU A 787 -1.15 20.60 -35.01
N ASP A 788 -2.44 20.52 -35.35
CA ASP A 788 -2.90 20.26 -36.71
C ASP A 788 -4.25 20.97 -37.00
N PRO A 789 -4.21 22.29 -37.28
CA PRO A 789 -5.43 23.07 -37.49
C PRO A 789 -6.30 22.50 -38.63
N GLY A 790 -7.52 22.09 -38.30
CA GLY A 790 -8.47 21.49 -39.26
C GLY A 790 -8.09 20.07 -39.72
N GLY A 791 -7.11 19.45 -39.06
CA GLY A 791 -6.71 18.07 -39.30
C GLY A 791 -7.68 17.04 -38.70
N PRO A 792 -7.38 15.74 -38.85
CA PRO A 792 -8.19 14.66 -38.30
C PRO A 792 -7.95 14.49 -36.78
N GLY A 793 -8.42 13.39 -36.20
CA GLY A 793 -8.24 13.08 -34.78
C GLY A 793 -6.76 12.89 -34.43
N ALA A 794 -6.44 12.89 -33.12
CA ALA A 794 -5.04 12.77 -32.70
C ALA A 794 -4.40 11.44 -33.12
N GLY A 795 -5.19 10.35 -33.16
CA GLY A 795 -4.73 8.99 -33.51
C GLY A 795 -4.39 8.78 -34.99
N ASP A 796 -4.87 9.63 -35.88
CA ASP A 796 -4.61 9.57 -37.32
C ASP A 796 -4.03 10.86 -37.93
N SER A 797 -3.66 11.83 -37.10
CA SER A 797 -2.91 13.03 -37.51
C SER A 797 -1.40 12.81 -37.44
N ALA A 798 -0.75 12.75 -38.61
CA ALA A 798 0.70 12.63 -38.71
C ALA A 798 1.45 13.78 -37.99
N LYS A 799 0.89 14.99 -37.97
CA LYS A 799 1.54 16.14 -37.30
C LYS A 799 1.51 16.00 -35.79
N ILE A 800 0.37 15.58 -35.22
CA ILE A 800 0.22 15.39 -33.78
C ILE A 800 1.13 14.25 -33.28
N LEU A 801 1.18 13.13 -34.01
CA LEU A 801 2.05 12.01 -33.65
C LEU A 801 3.54 12.34 -33.86
N THR A 802 3.87 13.10 -34.92
CA THR A 802 5.23 13.59 -35.13
C THR A 802 5.68 14.47 -33.98
N TYR A 803 4.81 15.32 -33.44
CA TYR A 803 5.13 16.13 -32.27
C TYR A 803 5.43 15.25 -31.04
N LEU A 804 4.62 14.22 -30.79
CA LEU A 804 4.88 13.26 -29.71
C LEU A 804 6.23 12.55 -29.89
N ARG A 805 6.56 12.10 -31.09
CA ARG A 805 7.84 11.44 -31.38
C ARG A 805 9.05 12.38 -31.29
N GLN A 806 8.98 13.53 -31.95
CA GLN A 806 10.15 14.39 -32.19
C GLN A 806 10.30 15.50 -31.15
N ASN A 807 9.20 16.12 -30.70
CA ASN A 807 9.24 17.25 -29.78
C ASN A 807 9.13 16.81 -28.31
N MET A 808 8.37 15.76 -28.02
CA MET A 808 8.33 15.17 -26.67
C MET A 808 9.42 14.12 -26.48
N GLY A 809 9.93 13.52 -27.56
CA GLY A 809 10.98 12.49 -27.50
C GLY A 809 10.45 11.10 -27.12
N TYR A 810 9.16 10.83 -27.37
CA TYR A 810 8.53 9.60 -26.94
C TYR A 810 8.92 8.40 -27.81
N THR A 811 9.41 7.34 -27.18
CA THR A 811 9.94 6.14 -27.86
C THR A 811 9.10 4.88 -27.69
N GLY A 812 8.08 4.88 -26.83
CA GLY A 812 7.20 3.73 -26.60
C GLY A 812 6.20 3.48 -27.74
N LEU A 813 5.16 2.68 -27.48
CA LEU A 813 4.06 2.46 -28.42
C LEU A 813 3.10 3.65 -28.48
N ILE A 814 2.60 3.92 -29.69
CA ILE A 814 1.42 4.76 -29.89
C ILE A 814 0.26 3.83 -30.27
N THR A 815 -0.74 3.73 -29.39
CA THR A 815 -1.96 2.95 -29.64
C THR A 815 -3.11 3.90 -29.91
N THR A 816 -3.83 3.79 -31.02
CA THR A 816 -5.01 4.65 -31.23
C THR A 816 -6.07 4.39 -30.17
N ASP A 817 -6.94 5.38 -29.89
CA ASP A 817 -8.26 5.09 -29.32
C ASP A 817 -9.12 4.29 -30.33
N TRP A 818 -10.40 4.02 -30.00
CA TRP A 818 -11.33 3.27 -30.84
C TRP A 818 -11.70 4.03 -32.11
N LEU A 819 -10.92 3.84 -33.17
CA LEU A 819 -11.18 4.46 -34.46
C LEU A 819 -12.12 3.60 -35.33
N PRO A 820 -12.93 4.23 -36.19
CA PRO A 820 -13.71 3.49 -37.19
C PRO A 820 -12.79 2.75 -38.17
N SER A 821 -13.25 1.61 -38.70
CA SER A 821 -12.46 0.69 -39.54
C SER A 821 -11.79 1.33 -40.76
N GLY A 822 -12.40 2.38 -41.32
CA GLY A 822 -11.84 3.14 -42.44
C GLY A 822 -10.64 4.03 -42.09
N ALA A 823 -10.34 4.28 -40.81
CA ALA A 823 -9.28 5.18 -40.38
C ALA A 823 -7.95 4.47 -40.07
N TRP A 824 -7.94 3.15 -39.87
CA TRP A 824 -6.76 2.41 -39.39
C TRP A 824 -5.55 2.46 -40.34
N VAL A 825 -5.78 2.49 -41.66
CA VAL A 825 -4.71 2.69 -42.65
C VAL A 825 -4.08 4.07 -42.51
N ASN A 826 -4.90 5.11 -42.31
CA ASN A 826 -4.41 6.48 -42.12
C ASN A 826 -3.64 6.59 -40.80
N ALA A 827 -4.16 6.01 -39.71
CA ALA A 827 -3.51 5.99 -38.41
C ALA A 827 -2.13 5.30 -38.46
N ALA A 828 -2.03 4.12 -39.10
CA ALA A 828 -0.76 3.44 -39.27
C ALA A 828 0.26 4.27 -40.07
N ASN A 829 -0.18 4.91 -41.15
CA ASN A 829 0.66 5.80 -41.95
C ASN A 829 1.05 7.09 -41.21
N ALA A 830 0.20 7.58 -40.30
CA ALA A 830 0.46 8.73 -39.44
C ALA A 830 1.52 8.45 -38.36
N GLY A 831 1.70 7.17 -37.98
CA GLY A 831 2.71 6.74 -37.01
C GLY A 831 2.15 6.00 -35.79
N SER A 832 0.87 5.64 -35.78
CA SER A 832 0.31 4.74 -34.77
C SER A 832 0.84 3.32 -34.98
N ASP A 833 1.24 2.68 -33.89
CA ASP A 833 1.85 1.34 -33.89
C ASP A 833 0.79 0.24 -33.71
N VAL A 834 -0.26 0.54 -32.95
CA VAL A 834 -1.36 -0.39 -32.63
C VAL A 834 -2.69 0.32 -32.89
N MET A 835 -3.60 -0.38 -33.56
CA MET A 835 -4.96 0.11 -33.81
C MET A 835 -5.86 -0.35 -32.65
N GLY A 836 -6.10 0.52 -31.67
CA GLY A 836 -6.83 0.19 -30.45
C GLY A 836 -8.24 -0.33 -30.72
N GLY A 837 -8.56 -1.50 -30.17
CA GLY A 837 -9.86 -2.16 -30.36
C GLY A 837 -10.17 -2.62 -31.79
N ALA A 838 -9.25 -2.42 -32.73
CA ALA A 838 -9.50 -2.69 -34.15
C ALA A 838 -9.62 -4.19 -34.43
N ASP A 839 -10.78 -4.58 -34.96
CA ASP A 839 -11.09 -5.94 -35.40
C ASP A 839 -10.66 -6.15 -36.87
N PRO A 840 -9.73 -7.08 -37.18
CA PRO A 840 -9.36 -7.44 -38.55
C PRO A 840 -10.53 -7.87 -39.45
N GLY A 841 -11.64 -8.32 -38.85
CA GLY A 841 -12.87 -8.72 -39.52
C GLY A 841 -13.92 -7.62 -39.70
N ALA A 842 -13.64 -6.39 -39.28
CA ALA A 842 -14.62 -5.31 -39.31
C ALA A 842 -15.12 -5.00 -40.72
N VAL A 843 -16.43 -4.71 -40.84
CA VAL A 843 -17.05 -4.34 -42.11
C VAL A 843 -16.33 -3.13 -42.72
N GLY A 844 -16.01 -3.23 -44.01
CA GLY A 844 -15.33 -2.17 -44.77
C GLY A 844 -13.81 -2.17 -44.63
N PHE A 845 -13.22 -3.10 -43.88
CA PHE A 845 -11.78 -3.26 -43.74
C PHE A 845 -11.33 -4.65 -44.22
N THR A 846 -10.09 -4.74 -44.72
CA THR A 846 -9.44 -6.02 -45.03
C THR A 846 -7.94 -5.91 -44.73
N MET A 847 -7.36 -6.97 -44.16
CA MET A 847 -5.91 -7.04 -43.92
C MET A 847 -5.11 -6.90 -45.21
N ALA A 848 -5.52 -7.54 -46.31
CA ALA A 848 -4.87 -7.38 -47.61
C ALA A 848 -4.87 -5.92 -48.11
N GLY A 849 -5.96 -5.17 -47.86
CA GLY A 849 -6.03 -3.75 -48.17
C GLY A 849 -5.07 -2.91 -47.29
N PHE A 850 -4.92 -3.27 -46.02
CA PHE A 850 -3.97 -2.63 -45.11
C PHE A 850 -2.51 -2.89 -45.55
N GLU A 851 -2.17 -4.14 -45.85
CA GLU A 851 -0.84 -4.56 -46.33
C GLU A 851 -0.42 -3.86 -47.62
N GLN A 852 -1.38 -3.57 -48.51
CA GLN A 852 -1.12 -2.85 -49.77
C GLN A 852 -0.92 -1.35 -49.57
N GLN A 853 -1.56 -0.75 -48.57
CA GLN A 853 -1.62 0.70 -48.38
C GLN A 853 -0.66 1.22 -47.30
N VAL A 854 -0.17 0.36 -46.41
CA VAL A 854 0.81 0.71 -45.38
C VAL A 854 2.19 0.17 -45.79
N PRO A 855 3.23 1.02 -45.91
CA PRO A 855 4.56 0.56 -46.30
C PRO A 855 5.12 -0.51 -45.34
N LEU A 856 5.74 -1.56 -45.89
CA LEU A 856 6.40 -2.62 -45.10
C LEU A 856 7.38 -2.05 -44.05
N ALA A 857 8.08 -0.95 -44.36
CA ALA A 857 8.98 -0.30 -43.42
C ALA A 857 8.26 0.28 -42.20
N ARG A 858 7.04 0.82 -42.37
CA ARG A 858 6.19 1.32 -41.27
C ARG A 858 5.66 0.17 -40.43
N ILE A 859 5.21 -0.92 -41.07
CA ILE A 859 4.80 -2.15 -40.39
C ILE A 859 5.98 -2.72 -39.59
N ASN A 860 7.16 -2.85 -40.18
CA ASN A 860 8.35 -3.33 -39.47
C ASN A 860 8.73 -2.45 -38.28
N ASP A 861 8.64 -1.10 -38.38
CA ASP A 861 8.93 -0.21 -37.24
C ASP A 861 7.92 -0.41 -36.10
N ALA A 862 6.62 -0.44 -36.41
CA ALA A 862 5.57 -0.68 -35.42
C ALA A 862 5.75 -2.06 -34.73
N VAL A 863 5.94 -3.11 -35.52
CA VAL A 863 6.10 -4.48 -35.01
C VAL A 863 7.40 -4.65 -34.23
N THR A 864 8.49 -3.96 -34.61
CA THR A 864 9.72 -3.94 -33.80
C THR A 864 9.44 -3.42 -32.38
N ARG A 865 8.67 -2.34 -32.24
CA ARG A 865 8.29 -1.77 -30.93
C ARG A 865 7.36 -2.71 -30.16
N ILE A 866 6.37 -3.30 -30.84
CA ILE A 866 5.43 -4.25 -30.23
C ILE A 866 6.19 -5.46 -29.69
N LEU A 867 7.06 -6.08 -30.50
CA LEU A 867 7.84 -7.23 -30.08
C LEU A 867 8.82 -6.90 -28.96
N THR A 868 9.47 -5.72 -29.01
CA THR A 868 10.35 -5.25 -27.92
C THR A 868 9.59 -5.24 -26.60
N LEU A 869 8.41 -4.61 -26.57
CA LEU A 869 7.55 -4.56 -25.39
C LEU A 869 7.15 -5.96 -24.91
N LYS A 870 6.75 -6.86 -25.83
CA LYS A 870 6.34 -8.23 -25.47
C LYS A 870 7.49 -9.05 -24.89
N PHE A 871 8.71 -8.91 -25.41
CA PHE A 871 9.89 -9.54 -24.79
C PHE A 871 10.20 -8.91 -23.43
N GLU A 872 10.06 -7.59 -23.28
CA GLU A 872 10.29 -6.90 -22.01
C GLU A 872 9.27 -7.28 -20.92
N LEU A 873 8.04 -7.66 -21.30
CA LEU A 873 7.04 -8.25 -20.41
C LEU A 873 7.33 -9.71 -20.02
N GLY A 874 8.30 -10.37 -20.68
CA GLY A 874 8.60 -11.78 -20.45
C GLY A 874 7.49 -12.76 -20.87
N ILE A 875 6.51 -12.32 -21.66
CA ILE A 875 5.32 -13.15 -21.97
C ILE A 875 5.61 -14.29 -22.95
N PHE A 876 6.72 -14.27 -23.68
CA PHE A 876 7.16 -15.43 -24.47
C PHE A 876 7.54 -16.61 -23.57
N ASP A 877 8.06 -16.29 -22.38
CA ASP A 877 8.63 -17.24 -21.44
C ASP A 877 7.61 -17.65 -20.35
N HIS A 878 6.67 -16.76 -20.01
CA HIS A 878 5.59 -16.96 -19.02
C HIS A 878 4.25 -16.24 -19.37
N PRO A 879 3.46 -16.76 -20.34
CA PRO A 879 2.25 -16.10 -20.83
C PRO A 879 0.93 -16.30 -20.05
N TYR A 880 0.69 -17.39 -19.30
CA TYR A 880 -0.69 -17.81 -18.93
C TYR A 880 -1.20 -17.41 -17.53
N GLY A 881 -0.46 -16.58 -16.79
CA GLY A 881 -0.82 -16.11 -15.45
C GLY A 881 -0.28 -16.97 -14.30
N ASP A 882 -0.41 -16.51 -13.05
CA ASP A 882 0.11 -17.22 -11.86
C ASP A 882 -0.87 -17.19 -10.66
N PRO A 883 -1.58 -18.30 -10.36
CA PRO A 883 -1.59 -19.55 -11.12
C PRO A 883 -2.33 -19.45 -12.45
N VAL A 884 -1.83 -20.20 -13.42
CA VAL A 884 -2.53 -20.54 -14.66
C VAL A 884 -3.89 -21.13 -14.35
N ASN A 885 -4.97 -20.52 -14.85
CA ASN A 885 -6.36 -20.94 -14.61
C ASN A 885 -6.86 -20.83 -13.16
N GLY A 886 -6.12 -20.14 -12.29
CA GLY A 886 -6.60 -19.79 -10.96
C GLY A 886 -6.40 -20.86 -9.88
N PRO A 887 -6.99 -20.61 -8.70
CA PRO A 887 -7.93 -19.52 -8.44
C PRO A 887 -7.25 -18.16 -8.19
N TYR A 888 -7.92 -17.10 -8.64
CA TYR A 888 -7.40 -15.73 -8.65
C TYR A 888 -7.76 -14.97 -7.37
N ARG A 889 -6.82 -14.18 -6.88
CA ARG A 889 -6.79 -13.45 -5.61
C ARG A 889 -7.37 -12.06 -5.76
N PHE A 890 -8.64 -12.01 -6.13
CA PHE A 890 -9.42 -10.78 -6.17
C PHE A 890 -9.98 -10.43 -4.78
N HIS A 891 -10.20 -9.14 -4.51
CA HIS A 891 -10.83 -8.63 -3.29
C HIS A 891 -10.22 -9.15 -1.97
N GLN A 892 -8.90 -9.35 -1.93
CA GLN A 892 -8.25 -9.76 -0.69
C GLN A 892 -8.46 -8.69 0.40
N PRO A 893 -8.51 -9.06 1.70
CA PRO A 893 -8.70 -8.09 2.77
C PRO A 893 -7.70 -6.91 2.77
N SER A 894 -6.46 -7.15 2.33
CA SER A 894 -5.46 -6.08 2.17
C SER A 894 -5.75 -5.14 1.00
N TYR A 895 -6.40 -5.63 -0.05
CA TYR A 895 -6.77 -4.85 -1.24
C TYR A 895 -8.01 -4.00 -0.96
N THR A 896 -9.03 -4.58 -0.33
CA THR A 896 -10.20 -3.84 0.14
C THR A 896 -9.82 -2.79 1.18
N GLN A 897 -8.91 -3.11 2.11
CA GLN A 897 -8.38 -2.10 3.05
C GLN A 897 -7.68 -0.94 2.33
N LEU A 898 -6.95 -1.21 1.25
CA LEU A 898 -6.26 -0.19 0.48
C LEU A 898 -7.25 0.71 -0.28
N ALA A 899 -8.28 0.12 -0.90
CA ALA A 899 -9.37 0.87 -1.53
C ALA A 899 -10.13 1.72 -0.50
N ASN A 900 -10.40 1.17 0.69
CA ASN A 900 -11.04 1.90 1.78
C ASN A 900 -10.18 3.07 2.28
N GLN A 901 -8.87 2.86 2.45
CA GLN A 901 -7.94 3.93 2.82
C GLN A 901 -8.00 5.05 1.78
N ALA A 902 -7.93 4.73 0.49
CA ALA A 902 -7.96 5.71 -0.58
C ALA A 902 -9.26 6.52 -0.61
N ALA A 903 -10.41 5.86 -0.37
CA ALA A 903 -11.69 6.56 -0.21
C ALA A 903 -11.67 7.52 0.98
N ARG A 904 -11.15 7.08 2.14
CA ARG A 904 -11.06 7.90 3.37
C ARG A 904 -10.18 9.13 3.20
N GLU A 905 -9.04 8.99 2.54
CA GLU A 905 -8.14 10.13 2.28
C GLU A 905 -8.76 11.13 1.30
N SER A 906 -9.69 10.68 0.45
CA SER A 906 -10.29 11.48 -0.62
C SER A 906 -11.63 12.14 -0.25
N ASP A 907 -12.42 11.52 0.64
CA ASP A 907 -13.72 12.06 1.07
C ASP A 907 -13.56 13.50 1.57
N THR A 908 -14.30 14.42 0.96
CA THR A 908 -14.09 15.87 1.12
C THR A 908 -15.28 16.51 1.83
N VAL A 909 -15.05 17.09 3.01
CA VAL A 909 -16.09 17.86 3.72
C VAL A 909 -16.01 19.33 3.30
N LEU A 910 -16.93 19.82 2.49
CA LEU A 910 -16.94 21.23 2.03
C LEU A 910 -17.48 22.20 3.06
N LYS A 911 -18.47 21.74 3.82
CA LYS A 911 -19.21 22.55 4.79
C LYS A 911 -19.59 21.69 5.99
N ASN A 912 -19.48 22.26 7.18
CA ASN A 912 -19.98 21.64 8.40
C ASN A 912 -20.36 22.72 9.45
N ASN A 913 -21.66 22.92 9.67
CA ASN A 913 -22.22 23.82 10.66
C ASN A 913 -22.40 23.12 12.03
N GLY A 914 -21.43 22.31 12.43
CA GLY A 914 -21.40 21.59 13.72
C GLY A 914 -22.28 20.34 13.79
N VAL A 915 -22.79 19.83 12.66
CA VAL A 915 -23.58 18.57 12.63
C VAL A 915 -22.69 17.33 12.52
N LEU A 916 -21.50 17.45 11.91
CA LEU A 916 -20.52 16.39 11.88
C LEU A 916 -19.40 16.62 12.92
N PRO A 917 -18.88 15.56 13.55
CA PRO A 917 -19.35 14.18 13.42
C PRO A 917 -20.73 13.97 14.06
N LEU A 918 -21.48 12.98 13.60
CA LEU A 918 -22.80 12.64 14.10
C LEU A 918 -22.72 12.15 15.55
N LYS A 919 -22.96 13.06 16.50
CA LYS A 919 -23.00 12.75 17.94
C LYS A 919 -24.35 12.18 18.35
N LEU A 920 -24.67 10.99 17.85
CA LEU A 920 -25.93 10.28 18.10
C LEU A 920 -25.75 9.17 19.13
N THR A 921 -26.80 8.87 19.88
CA THR A 921 -26.82 7.90 20.98
C THR A 921 -27.84 6.79 20.75
N SER A 922 -27.75 5.72 21.53
CA SER A 922 -28.64 4.56 21.40
C SER A 922 -30.12 4.96 21.44
N GLY A 923 -30.87 4.54 20.42
CA GLY A 923 -32.29 4.86 20.24
C GLY A 923 -32.58 6.12 19.43
N ASP A 924 -31.57 6.94 19.09
CA ASP A 924 -31.73 8.03 18.14
C ASP A 924 -32.01 7.48 16.73
N ASN A 925 -32.78 8.24 15.95
CA ASN A 925 -33.18 7.86 14.60
C ASN A 925 -32.52 8.77 13.56
N VAL A 926 -31.99 8.17 12.49
CA VAL A 926 -31.50 8.85 11.29
C VAL A 926 -32.43 8.51 10.14
N VAL A 927 -32.87 9.53 9.41
CA VAL A 927 -33.56 9.34 8.15
C VAL A 927 -32.57 9.41 6.99
N VAL A 928 -32.63 8.44 6.09
CA VAL A 928 -31.86 8.41 4.85
C VAL A 928 -32.76 8.64 3.65
N ALA A 929 -32.27 9.38 2.65
CA ALA A 929 -32.97 9.59 1.39
C ALA A 929 -32.00 9.78 0.22
N GLY A 930 -32.58 9.74 -0.99
CA GLY A 930 -31.87 9.96 -2.24
C GLY A 930 -31.35 8.68 -2.88
N ASP A 931 -31.29 8.69 -4.21
CA ASP A 931 -31.07 7.50 -5.02
C ASP A 931 -29.65 6.96 -4.89
N ARG A 932 -28.68 7.79 -4.51
CA ARG A 932 -27.28 7.36 -4.33
C ARG A 932 -27.05 6.57 -3.03
N ALA A 933 -28.06 6.45 -2.16
CA ALA A 933 -27.92 5.72 -0.90
C ALA A 933 -27.76 4.21 -1.12
N THR A 934 -28.40 3.64 -2.14
CA THR A 934 -28.38 2.19 -2.45
C THR A 934 -27.80 1.89 -3.84
N ASP A 935 -27.12 2.88 -4.45
CA ASP A 935 -26.57 2.77 -5.79
C ASP A 935 -25.09 2.39 -5.71
N GLY A 936 -24.82 1.09 -5.51
CA GLY A 936 -23.45 0.58 -5.44
C GLY A 936 -22.63 0.88 -6.69
N ALA A 937 -23.26 0.88 -7.88
CA ALA A 937 -22.57 1.12 -9.14
C ALA A 937 -22.04 2.56 -9.30
N ALA A 938 -22.62 3.53 -8.58
CA ALA A 938 -22.20 4.92 -8.66
C ALA A 938 -20.78 5.18 -8.10
N CYS A 939 -20.16 4.21 -7.43
CA CYS A 939 -18.82 4.35 -6.89
C CYS A 939 -17.71 4.30 -7.95
N CYS A 940 -18.00 3.74 -9.13
CA CYS A 940 -17.03 3.45 -10.18
C CYS A 940 -17.61 3.61 -11.60
N ILE A 941 -16.71 3.58 -12.58
CA ILE A 941 -17.00 3.53 -14.02
C ILE A 941 -15.94 2.62 -14.66
N TRP A 942 -16.13 2.21 -15.92
CA TRP A 942 -15.17 1.33 -16.62
C TRP A 942 -14.82 0.07 -15.80
N SER A 943 -15.80 -0.47 -15.07
CA SER A 943 -15.65 -1.72 -14.36
C SER A 943 -15.73 -2.88 -15.36
N SER A 944 -15.03 -3.97 -15.05
CA SER A 944 -15.05 -5.19 -15.85
C SER A 944 -16.49 -5.71 -15.99
N TYR A 945 -16.88 -6.21 -17.18
CA TYR A 945 -18.24 -6.77 -17.38
C TYR A 945 -18.55 -7.96 -16.46
N PHE A 946 -17.50 -8.54 -15.88
CA PHE A 946 -17.53 -9.64 -14.93
C PHE A 946 -17.20 -9.21 -13.49
N HIS A 947 -17.34 -7.92 -13.19
CA HIS A 947 -17.30 -7.37 -11.85
C HIS A 947 -18.75 -7.07 -11.40
N PRO A 948 -19.46 -8.05 -10.82
CA PRO A 948 -20.84 -7.85 -10.38
C PRO A 948 -20.94 -7.17 -9.00
N ASP A 949 -19.83 -7.01 -8.28
CA ASP A 949 -19.78 -6.64 -6.87
C ASP A 949 -19.26 -5.21 -6.69
N TYR A 950 -20.01 -4.32 -6.05
CA TYR A 950 -19.60 -2.93 -5.82
C TYR A 950 -19.05 -2.70 -4.41
N GLY A 951 -18.23 -3.65 -3.95
CA GLY A 951 -17.53 -3.60 -2.67
C GLY A 951 -18.33 -4.16 -1.49
N SER A 952 -17.80 -3.97 -0.28
CA SER A 952 -18.31 -4.65 0.91
C SER A 952 -19.73 -4.22 1.30
N LEU A 953 -20.05 -2.93 1.21
CA LEU A 953 -21.37 -2.36 1.55
C LEU A 953 -21.64 -1.09 0.74
N ASP A 954 -22.89 -0.91 0.28
CA ASP A 954 -23.34 0.38 -0.26
C ASP A 954 -23.41 1.47 0.83
N GLN A 955 -23.71 2.70 0.43
CA GLN A 955 -23.75 3.87 1.32
C GLN A 955 -24.78 3.73 2.46
N LEU A 956 -25.96 3.18 2.20
CA LEU A 956 -27.03 3.00 3.18
C LEU A 956 -26.67 1.89 4.16
N ASP A 957 -26.23 0.74 3.66
CA ASP A 957 -25.94 -0.43 4.48
C ASP A 957 -24.66 -0.22 5.29
N ALA A 958 -23.66 0.50 4.76
CA ALA A 958 -22.52 0.95 5.54
C ALA A 958 -22.93 1.90 6.68
N LEU A 959 -23.82 2.86 6.40
CA LEU A 959 -24.32 3.77 7.44
C LEU A 959 -25.11 3.02 8.51
N LYS A 960 -25.98 2.07 8.14
CA LYS A 960 -26.69 1.20 9.09
C LYS A 960 -25.71 0.40 9.95
N ALA A 961 -24.73 -0.25 9.32
CA ALA A 961 -23.75 -1.09 10.02
C ALA A 961 -22.95 -0.28 11.04
N ARG A 962 -22.46 0.91 10.65
CA ARG A 962 -21.71 1.79 11.56
C ARG A 962 -22.58 2.38 12.67
N ALA A 963 -23.79 2.83 12.34
CA ALA A 963 -24.73 3.41 13.30
C ALA A 963 -25.21 2.40 14.36
N ALA A 964 -25.39 1.14 13.97
CA ALA A 964 -25.79 0.06 14.87
C ALA A 964 -24.80 -0.15 16.02
N GLN A 965 -23.51 0.13 15.81
CA GLN A 965 -22.49 0.08 16.87
C GLN A 965 -22.76 1.09 18.00
N ASN A 966 -23.45 2.20 17.71
CA ASN A 966 -23.89 3.19 18.70
C ASN A 966 -25.35 2.97 19.15
N GLY A 967 -26.02 1.89 18.70
CA GLY A 967 -27.44 1.65 18.93
C GLY A 967 -28.37 2.63 18.22
N VAL A 968 -27.89 3.32 17.18
CA VAL A 968 -28.64 4.32 16.41
C VAL A 968 -29.41 3.63 15.29
N ASN A 969 -30.69 3.97 15.13
CA ASN A 969 -31.53 3.41 14.08
C ASN A 969 -31.39 4.22 12.80
N VAL A 970 -31.14 3.55 11.68
CA VAL A 970 -31.06 4.17 10.35
C VAL A 970 -32.13 3.55 9.47
N ALA A 971 -32.99 4.37 8.87
CA ALA A 971 -34.02 3.91 7.96
C ALA A 971 -34.23 4.89 6.80
N GLN A 972 -34.60 4.35 5.64
CA GLN A 972 -34.88 5.13 4.44
C GLN A 972 -36.36 5.57 4.40
N GLY A 973 -36.62 6.79 3.93
CA GLY A 973 -37.98 7.30 3.77
C GLY A 973 -38.58 7.85 5.07
N THR A 974 -39.82 7.49 5.42
CA THR A 974 -40.49 8.07 6.59
C THR A 974 -40.04 7.41 7.88
N VAL A 975 -39.34 8.18 8.73
CA VAL A 975 -38.86 7.73 10.05
C VAL A 975 -39.54 8.55 11.14
N THR A 976 -39.88 7.93 12.28
CA THR A 976 -40.46 8.64 13.43
C THR A 976 -39.38 9.41 14.17
N ASN A 977 -39.57 10.72 14.37
CA ASN A 977 -38.68 11.59 15.15
C ASN A 977 -37.17 11.50 14.80
N PRO A 978 -36.77 11.60 13.52
CA PRO A 978 -35.36 11.58 13.16
C PRO A 978 -34.63 12.81 13.73
N LYS A 979 -33.37 12.63 14.17
CA LYS A 979 -32.49 13.70 14.65
C LYS A 979 -31.79 14.44 13.52
N VAL A 980 -31.51 13.72 12.44
CA VAL A 980 -30.77 14.20 11.28
C VAL A 980 -31.25 13.47 10.03
N ALA A 981 -31.25 14.17 8.91
CA ALA A 981 -31.43 13.60 7.59
C ALA A 981 -30.07 13.49 6.89
N VAL A 982 -29.72 12.30 6.41
CA VAL A 982 -28.56 12.07 5.53
C VAL A 982 -29.10 11.83 4.12
N VAL A 983 -28.81 12.76 3.21
CA VAL A 983 -29.38 12.80 1.86
C VAL A 983 -28.28 12.52 0.84
N TYR A 984 -28.32 11.34 0.23
CA TYR A 984 -27.36 10.87 -0.77
C TYR A 984 -27.84 11.24 -2.18
N VAL A 985 -27.18 12.21 -2.81
CA VAL A 985 -27.53 12.79 -4.11
C VAL A 985 -26.31 12.85 -5.02
N GLY A 986 -26.50 13.17 -6.29
CA GLY A 986 -25.45 13.23 -7.29
C GLY A 986 -25.74 12.36 -8.50
N GLU A 987 -24.72 12.16 -9.34
CA GLU A 987 -24.87 11.46 -10.61
C GLU A 987 -24.64 9.94 -10.48
N PRO A 988 -25.49 9.09 -11.12
CA PRO A 988 -25.22 7.65 -11.28
C PRO A 988 -23.98 7.40 -12.14
N SER A 989 -23.53 6.15 -12.27
CA SER A 989 -22.41 5.76 -13.13
C SER A 989 -22.65 6.13 -14.60
N TYR A 990 -21.63 6.72 -15.26
CA TYR A 990 -21.61 7.04 -16.70
C TYR A 990 -20.19 7.27 -17.20
N THR A 991 -19.96 7.13 -18.51
CA THR A 991 -18.65 7.33 -19.15
C THR A 991 -18.64 8.54 -20.10
N HIS A 992 -19.08 8.36 -21.36
CA HIS A 992 -19.00 9.40 -22.42
C HIS A 992 -20.10 10.47 -22.37
N ALA A 993 -21.13 10.30 -21.53
CA ALA A 993 -22.25 11.23 -21.44
C ALA A 993 -22.67 11.41 -19.99
N THR A 994 -23.04 12.62 -19.60
CA THR A 994 -23.51 12.92 -18.24
C THR A 994 -24.90 12.34 -17.98
N ALA A 995 -25.23 12.10 -16.71
CA ALA A 995 -26.50 11.48 -16.31
C ALA A 995 -27.76 12.33 -16.63
N TRP A 996 -27.57 13.63 -16.78
CA TRP A 996 -28.54 14.61 -17.27
C TRP A 996 -27.80 15.59 -18.19
N PRO A 997 -28.49 16.53 -18.89
CA PRO A 997 -27.81 17.42 -19.84
C PRO A 997 -26.56 18.06 -19.24
N ASP A 998 -25.44 17.92 -19.94
CA ASP A 998 -24.11 18.43 -19.57
C ASP A 998 -24.16 19.93 -19.21
N THR A 999 -24.84 20.70 -20.06
CA THR A 999 -25.18 22.13 -19.95
C THR A 999 -26.05 22.51 -18.75
N GLN A 1000 -26.52 21.51 -17.98
CA GLN A 1000 -27.22 21.68 -16.71
C GLN A 1000 -26.41 21.05 -15.58
N PRO A 1001 -25.20 21.57 -15.25
CA PRO A 1001 -24.37 21.04 -14.19
C PRO A 1001 -24.92 21.46 -12.81
N TYR A 1002 -26.12 21.01 -12.43
CA TYR A 1002 -26.75 21.21 -11.13
C TYR A 1002 -27.68 20.03 -10.83
N LEU A 1003 -28.06 19.85 -9.55
CA LEU A 1003 -28.93 18.72 -9.18
C LEU A 1003 -30.30 18.82 -9.88
N PRO A 1004 -30.84 17.71 -10.40
CA PRO A 1004 -32.21 17.61 -10.85
C PRO A 1004 -33.23 18.02 -9.77
N ALA A 1005 -34.40 18.49 -10.21
CA ALA A 1005 -35.39 19.10 -9.33
C ALA A 1005 -35.91 18.16 -8.22
N ASP A 1006 -36.00 16.87 -8.49
CA ASP A 1006 -36.39 15.83 -7.54
C ASP A 1006 -35.34 15.62 -6.44
N GLN A 1007 -34.05 15.56 -6.80
CA GLN A 1007 -32.97 15.48 -5.81
C GLN A 1007 -32.88 16.74 -4.95
N LEU A 1008 -33.04 17.93 -5.55
CA LEU A 1008 -33.13 19.20 -4.83
C LEU A 1008 -34.33 19.22 -3.87
N ALA A 1009 -35.48 18.71 -4.31
CA ALA A 1009 -36.69 18.66 -3.49
C ALA A 1009 -36.49 17.79 -2.23
N LEU A 1010 -35.70 16.71 -2.28
CA LEU A 1010 -35.38 15.92 -1.08
C LEU A 1010 -34.67 16.76 0.00
N ILE A 1011 -33.66 17.54 -0.39
CA ILE A 1011 -32.92 18.43 0.53
C ILE A 1011 -33.87 19.48 1.13
N GLN A 1012 -34.69 20.12 0.28
CA GLN A 1012 -35.67 21.12 0.71
C GLN A 1012 -36.72 20.52 1.66
N ASN A 1013 -37.23 19.33 1.37
CA ASN A 1013 -38.27 18.68 2.16
C ASN A 1013 -37.82 18.39 3.59
N TYR A 1014 -36.63 17.83 3.80
CA TYR A 1014 -36.12 17.57 5.15
C TYR A 1014 -35.73 18.86 5.86
N LYS A 1015 -35.20 19.86 5.14
CA LYS A 1015 -34.90 21.16 5.73
C LYS A 1015 -36.18 21.87 6.21
N ASN A 1016 -37.25 21.82 5.42
CA ASN A 1016 -38.55 22.41 5.75
C ASN A 1016 -39.23 21.72 6.95
N GLN A 1017 -38.88 20.46 7.24
CA GLN A 1017 -39.29 19.74 8.46
C GLN A 1017 -38.48 20.17 9.70
N GLY A 1018 -37.51 21.08 9.56
CA GLY A 1018 -36.67 21.56 10.65
C GLY A 1018 -35.50 20.63 11.02
N LEU A 1019 -35.23 19.60 10.22
CA LEU A 1019 -34.12 18.68 10.47
C LEU A 1019 -32.78 19.32 10.12
N LYS A 1020 -31.73 18.84 10.80
CA LYS A 1020 -30.35 19.00 10.33
C LYS A 1020 -30.16 18.13 9.09
N VAL A 1021 -29.63 18.72 8.02
CA VAL A 1021 -29.45 18.02 6.74
C VAL A 1021 -27.97 17.87 6.43
N VAL A 1022 -27.51 16.62 6.38
CA VAL A 1022 -26.20 16.25 5.84
C VAL A 1022 -26.40 15.79 4.41
N VAL A 1023 -25.79 16.50 3.46
CA VAL A 1023 -25.79 16.11 2.05
C VAL A 1023 -24.52 15.32 1.78
N VAL A 1024 -24.67 14.09 1.29
CA VAL A 1024 -23.57 13.31 0.74
C VAL A 1024 -23.71 13.34 -0.79
N LEU A 1025 -22.71 13.90 -1.46
CA LEU A 1025 -22.75 14.20 -2.89
C LEU A 1025 -21.76 13.32 -3.65
N THR A 1026 -22.28 12.39 -4.45
CA THR A 1026 -21.50 11.68 -5.47
C THR A 1026 -21.22 12.65 -6.63
N LEU A 1027 -20.01 13.21 -6.65
CA LEU A 1027 -19.61 14.31 -7.52
C LEU A 1027 -18.55 13.88 -8.54
N PRO A 1028 -18.92 13.30 -9.69
CA PRO A 1028 -17.94 12.97 -10.73
C PRO A 1028 -17.39 14.19 -11.47
N ARG A 1029 -18.13 15.31 -11.51
CA ARG A 1029 -17.74 16.56 -12.19
C ARG A 1029 -18.16 17.79 -11.39
N PRO A 1030 -17.56 18.98 -11.62
CA PRO A 1030 -18.01 20.21 -10.96
C PRO A 1030 -19.47 20.53 -11.31
N ILE A 1031 -20.28 20.85 -10.30
CA ILE A 1031 -21.66 21.30 -10.47
C ILE A 1031 -21.94 22.56 -9.64
N VAL A 1032 -22.93 23.35 -10.06
CA VAL A 1032 -23.48 24.49 -9.33
C VAL A 1032 -24.34 23.97 -8.19
N ILE A 1033 -23.97 24.35 -6.96
CA ILE A 1033 -24.68 23.93 -5.74
C ILE A 1033 -25.32 25.09 -4.95
N SER A 1034 -25.28 26.30 -5.50
CA SER A 1034 -25.71 27.53 -4.81
C SER A 1034 -27.14 27.48 -4.25
N ASP A 1035 -28.09 26.87 -4.98
CA ASP A 1035 -29.51 26.83 -4.62
C ASP A 1035 -29.81 26.03 -3.33
N TRP A 1036 -28.90 25.14 -2.94
CA TRP A 1036 -29.07 24.29 -1.76
C TRP A 1036 -27.90 24.31 -0.79
N ASN A 1037 -26.78 24.95 -1.14
CA ASN A 1037 -25.60 25.09 -0.28
C ASN A 1037 -25.94 25.67 1.11
N THR A 1038 -26.90 26.61 1.20
CA THR A 1038 -27.36 27.18 2.48
C THR A 1038 -28.34 26.28 3.24
N LEU A 1039 -29.03 25.37 2.55
CA LEU A 1039 -29.98 24.42 3.14
C LEU A 1039 -29.26 23.29 3.89
N ALA A 1040 -28.13 22.84 3.35
CA ALA A 1040 -27.29 21.81 3.98
C ALA A 1040 -26.59 22.33 5.25
N ASP A 1041 -26.68 21.58 6.34
CA ASP A 1041 -25.88 21.80 7.56
C ASP A 1041 -24.47 21.21 7.41
N ALA A 1042 -24.30 20.13 6.65
CA ALA A 1042 -23.00 19.66 6.18
C ALA A 1042 -23.06 19.14 4.74
N ILE A 1043 -21.92 19.19 4.04
CA ILE A 1043 -21.74 18.69 2.67
C ILE A 1043 -20.49 17.82 2.65
N VAL A 1044 -20.67 16.55 2.33
CA VAL A 1044 -19.61 15.55 2.11
C VAL A 1044 -19.60 15.20 0.62
N VAL A 1045 -18.42 15.17 0.01
CA VAL A 1045 -18.24 14.81 -1.40
C VAL A 1045 -17.45 13.51 -1.47
N THR A 1046 -18.01 12.54 -2.18
CA THR A 1046 -17.48 11.15 -2.27
C THR A 1046 -16.98 10.79 -3.67
N TYR A 1047 -17.17 11.67 -4.65
CA TYR A 1047 -16.72 11.50 -6.03
C TYR A 1047 -17.08 10.12 -6.62
N ARG A 1048 -16.15 9.49 -7.35
CA ARG A 1048 -16.14 8.05 -7.65
C ARG A 1048 -15.13 7.39 -6.72
N GLY A 1049 -15.58 7.13 -5.49
CA GLY A 1049 -14.74 6.69 -4.37
C GLY A 1049 -14.30 5.23 -4.38
N GLY A 1050 -14.61 4.48 -5.44
CA GLY A 1050 -14.31 3.04 -5.48
C GLY A 1050 -15.21 2.23 -4.55
N GLU A 1051 -15.01 0.93 -4.55
CA GLU A 1051 -15.97 -0.04 -4.00
C GLU A 1051 -16.13 0.05 -2.47
N GLU A 1052 -15.16 0.65 -1.78
CA GLU A 1052 -15.17 0.83 -0.33
C GLU A 1052 -15.61 2.24 0.14
N VAL A 1053 -16.22 3.03 -0.77
CA VAL A 1053 -16.70 4.39 -0.46
C VAL A 1053 -17.82 4.40 0.60
N GLY A 1054 -18.69 3.39 0.64
CA GLY A 1054 -19.76 3.29 1.64
C GLY A 1054 -19.22 3.26 3.07
N PRO A 1055 -18.39 2.26 3.43
CA PRO A 1055 -17.74 2.19 4.74
C PRO A 1055 -16.88 3.43 5.07
N ALA A 1056 -16.16 3.99 4.09
CA ALA A 1056 -15.37 5.20 4.27
C ALA A 1056 -16.25 6.42 4.63
N THR A 1057 -17.35 6.62 3.91
CA THR A 1057 -18.28 7.72 4.17
C THR A 1057 -19.00 7.55 5.50
N ALA A 1058 -19.48 6.34 5.82
CA ALA A 1058 -20.14 6.07 7.10
C ALA A 1058 -19.20 6.36 8.30
N SER A 1059 -17.94 5.94 8.21
CA SER A 1059 -16.92 6.19 9.22
C SER A 1059 -16.62 7.69 9.38
N LEU A 1060 -16.60 8.44 8.27
CA LEU A 1060 -16.45 9.90 8.30
C LEU A 1060 -17.62 10.57 9.00
N LEU A 1061 -18.85 10.18 8.67
CA LEU A 1061 -20.06 10.76 9.24
C LEU A 1061 -20.07 10.61 10.77
N PHE A 1062 -19.56 9.50 11.31
CA PHE A 1062 -19.45 9.27 12.76
C PHE A 1062 -18.14 9.79 13.39
N GLY A 1063 -17.20 10.30 12.60
CA GLY A 1063 -15.97 10.91 13.10
C GLY A 1063 -14.86 9.92 13.47
N ASP A 1064 -14.88 8.71 12.92
CA ASP A 1064 -13.87 7.69 13.20
C ASP A 1064 -12.49 8.06 12.64
N TYR A 1065 -12.46 8.97 11.66
CA TYR A 1065 -11.25 9.62 11.17
C TYR A 1065 -11.53 11.10 10.88
N THR A 1066 -10.46 11.88 10.77
CA THR A 1066 -10.56 13.30 10.40
C THR A 1066 -10.58 13.41 8.88
N PRO A 1067 -11.45 14.24 8.27
CA PRO A 1067 -11.41 14.43 6.82
C PRO A 1067 -10.07 15.01 6.36
N HIS A 1068 -9.57 14.52 5.23
CA HIS A 1068 -8.34 15.00 4.60
C HIS A 1068 -8.56 15.54 3.18
N GLY A 1069 -9.60 15.05 2.49
CA GLY A 1069 -9.90 15.36 1.11
C GLY A 1069 -10.06 16.85 0.81
N LYS A 1070 -9.58 17.25 -0.36
CA LYS A 1070 -9.60 18.61 -0.89
C LYS A 1070 -10.12 18.59 -2.32
N LEU A 1071 -10.97 19.54 -2.72
CA LEU A 1071 -11.49 19.55 -4.08
C LEU A 1071 -10.37 19.54 -5.15
N PRO A 1072 -10.43 18.64 -6.14
CA PRO A 1072 -9.50 18.59 -7.27
C PRO A 1072 -9.88 19.58 -8.39
N TRP A 1073 -11.00 20.30 -8.23
CA TRP A 1073 -11.49 21.36 -9.12
C TRP A 1073 -12.14 22.51 -8.32
N GLN A 1074 -12.26 23.67 -8.92
CA GLN A 1074 -13.20 24.70 -8.49
C GLN A 1074 -14.66 24.27 -8.72
N LEU A 1075 -15.57 24.69 -7.83
CA LEU A 1075 -17.02 24.54 -8.06
C LEU A 1075 -17.64 25.88 -8.52
N PRO A 1076 -18.40 25.88 -9.63
CA PRO A 1076 -19.02 27.10 -10.14
C PRO A 1076 -20.07 27.65 -9.16
N ARG A 1077 -20.11 28.98 -9.06
CA ARG A 1077 -21.08 29.74 -8.28
C ARG A 1077 -22.44 29.82 -8.96
N SER A 1078 -22.46 29.91 -10.28
CA SER A 1078 -23.67 29.94 -11.08
C SER A 1078 -23.40 29.36 -12.46
N LEU A 1079 -24.47 29.07 -13.20
CA LEU A 1079 -24.35 28.64 -14.60
C LEU A 1079 -23.68 29.72 -15.47
N ASP A 1080 -23.80 30.99 -15.10
CA ASP A 1080 -23.14 32.10 -15.80
C ASP A 1080 -21.60 32.05 -15.71
N GLN A 1081 -21.01 31.29 -14.78
CA GLN A 1081 -19.56 31.02 -14.77
C GLN A 1081 -19.16 29.84 -15.65
N VAL A 1082 -20.10 29.23 -16.37
CA VAL A 1082 -19.82 28.07 -17.24
C VAL A 1082 -20.24 28.39 -18.66
N LEU A 1083 -21.47 28.89 -18.84
CA LEU A 1083 -22.10 29.15 -20.13
C LEU A 1083 -22.74 30.54 -20.18
N LYS A 1084 -22.81 31.10 -21.37
CA LYS A 1084 -23.71 32.23 -21.67
C LYS A 1084 -25.17 31.81 -21.42
N PRO A 1085 -26.06 32.75 -21.04
CA PRO A 1085 -27.48 32.45 -20.91
C PRO A 1085 -28.06 31.80 -22.17
N GLY A 1086 -28.53 30.56 -22.06
CA GLY A 1086 -29.08 29.77 -23.18
C GLY A 1086 -28.04 29.16 -24.13
N GLY A 1087 -26.75 29.23 -23.80
CA GLY A 1087 -25.65 28.65 -24.57
C GLY A 1087 -25.54 27.13 -24.44
N GLY A 1088 -24.85 26.50 -25.39
CA GLY A 1088 -24.58 25.05 -25.39
C GLY A 1088 -23.14 24.68 -25.05
N ASP A 1089 -22.81 23.39 -25.08
CA ASP A 1089 -21.43 22.90 -24.90
C ASP A 1089 -20.57 23.15 -26.15
N ASN A 1090 -20.21 24.41 -26.40
CA ASN A 1090 -19.25 24.78 -27.43
C ASN A 1090 -18.38 25.97 -27.00
N PRO A 1091 -17.16 26.11 -27.54
CA PRO A 1091 -16.26 27.19 -27.15
C PRO A 1091 -16.81 28.61 -27.38
N ALA A 1092 -17.76 28.80 -28.30
CA ALA A 1092 -18.33 30.11 -28.57
C ALA A 1092 -19.36 30.53 -27.50
N ASP A 1093 -19.95 29.57 -26.79
CA ASP A 1093 -20.94 29.79 -25.73
C ASP A 1093 -20.34 29.71 -24.31
N ALA A 1094 -19.09 29.27 -24.20
CA ALA A 1094 -18.33 29.28 -22.95
C ALA A 1094 -18.06 30.72 -22.48
N ASN A 1095 -18.21 30.95 -21.16
CA ASN A 1095 -17.76 32.21 -20.55
C ASN A 1095 -16.31 32.12 -20.07
N GLU A 1096 -15.88 30.93 -19.68
CA GLU A 1096 -14.49 30.63 -19.34
C GLU A 1096 -13.76 30.12 -20.58
N ALA A 1097 -12.44 30.28 -20.59
CA ALA A 1097 -11.61 29.90 -21.74
C ALA A 1097 -11.51 28.36 -21.89
N TRP A 1098 -11.88 27.61 -20.85
CA TRP A 1098 -11.78 26.15 -20.68
C TRP A 1098 -10.36 25.58 -20.80
N ASP A 1099 -9.44 26.23 -21.50
CA ASP A 1099 -8.03 25.87 -21.64
C ASP A 1099 -7.12 26.41 -20.52
N LEU A 1100 -7.70 27.09 -19.53
CA LEU A 1100 -7.00 27.63 -18.37
C LEU A 1100 -7.46 26.94 -17.08
N PRO A 1101 -6.54 26.59 -16.17
CA PRO A 1101 -6.91 26.18 -14.82
C PRO A 1101 -7.40 27.38 -14.00
N TYR A 1102 -8.23 27.13 -12.99
CA TYR A 1102 -8.66 28.14 -12.02
C TYR A 1102 -9.42 29.35 -12.61
N ASP A 1103 -10.09 29.14 -13.75
CA ASP A 1103 -10.70 30.23 -14.52
C ASP A 1103 -12.10 30.62 -14.04
N LEU A 1104 -12.77 29.84 -13.18
CA LEU A 1104 -14.17 30.10 -12.80
C LEU A 1104 -14.33 31.47 -12.14
N GLY A 1105 -14.91 32.43 -12.85
CA GLY A 1105 -15.08 33.82 -12.43
C GLY A 1105 -13.78 34.63 -12.38
N ALA A 1106 -12.72 34.20 -13.05
CA ALA A 1106 -11.45 34.93 -13.11
C ALA A 1106 -11.58 36.23 -13.92
N THR A 1107 -10.79 37.22 -13.52
CA THR A 1107 -10.67 38.48 -14.23
C THR A 1107 -9.75 38.32 -15.45
N ALA A 1108 -9.86 39.24 -16.41
CA ALA A 1108 -8.93 39.26 -17.55
C ALA A 1108 -7.46 39.40 -17.13
N ALA A 1109 -7.18 40.07 -16.01
CA ALA A 1109 -5.83 40.21 -15.48
C ALA A 1109 -5.29 38.88 -14.90
N GLU A 1110 -6.13 38.15 -14.17
CA GLU A 1110 -5.76 36.82 -13.64
C GLU A 1110 -5.54 35.82 -14.77
N ARG A 1111 -6.44 35.77 -15.78
CA ARG A 1111 -6.22 34.95 -16.99
C ARG A 1111 -4.91 35.28 -17.70
N ALA A 1112 -4.57 36.57 -17.81
CA ALA A 1112 -3.29 36.98 -18.40
C ALA A 1112 -2.09 36.51 -17.56
N ASP A 1113 -2.17 36.57 -16.23
CA ASP A 1113 -1.11 36.06 -15.35
C ASP A 1113 -0.99 34.54 -15.41
N ILE A 1114 -2.10 33.79 -15.36
CA ILE A 1114 -2.11 32.32 -15.53
C ILE A 1114 -1.35 31.94 -16.80
N ARG A 1115 -1.66 32.60 -17.92
CA ARG A 1115 -0.99 32.37 -19.20
C ARG A 1115 0.50 32.70 -19.15
N ALA A 1116 0.88 33.82 -18.54
CA ALA A 1116 2.28 34.20 -18.38
C ALA A 1116 3.06 33.19 -17.52
N LYS A 1117 2.44 32.63 -16.48
CA LYS A 1117 3.03 31.58 -15.62
C LYS A 1117 3.23 30.28 -16.39
N ILE A 1118 2.21 29.82 -17.12
CA ILE A 1118 2.31 28.64 -17.98
C ILE A 1118 3.42 28.81 -19.02
N ASP A 1119 3.47 29.98 -19.68
CA ASP A 1119 4.49 30.24 -20.72
C ASP A 1119 5.92 30.20 -20.15
N ALA A 1120 6.09 30.69 -18.92
CA ALA A 1120 7.34 30.68 -18.17
C ALA A 1120 7.66 29.35 -17.47
N GLY A 1121 6.79 28.33 -17.57
CA GLY A 1121 6.96 27.04 -16.89
C GLY A 1121 6.91 27.15 -15.35
N GLN A 1122 6.15 28.10 -14.83
CA GLN A 1122 5.96 28.32 -13.39
C GLN A 1122 4.63 27.71 -12.93
N THR A 1123 4.58 27.28 -11.67
CA THR A 1123 3.32 26.86 -11.02
C THR A 1123 2.29 27.98 -11.05
N VAL A 1124 1.07 27.64 -11.46
CA VAL A 1124 -0.07 28.56 -11.49
C VAL A 1124 -0.67 28.67 -10.08
N PRO A 1125 -0.88 29.90 -9.55
CA PRO A 1125 -1.58 30.09 -8.28
C PRO A 1125 -2.99 29.49 -8.29
N THR A 1126 -3.32 28.68 -7.28
CA THR A 1126 -4.62 28.00 -7.17
C THR A 1126 -5.72 28.89 -6.59
N THR A 1127 -5.43 30.17 -6.35
CA THR A 1127 -6.31 31.13 -5.65
C THR A 1127 -7.06 32.06 -6.60
N TYR A 1128 -6.89 31.91 -7.91
CA TYR A 1128 -7.57 32.75 -8.90
C TYR A 1128 -9.04 32.40 -9.07
N GLY A 1129 -9.78 33.34 -9.65
CA GLY A 1129 -11.22 33.17 -9.87
C GLY A 1129 -12.08 33.60 -8.70
N ASN A 1130 -13.39 33.46 -8.89
CA ASN A 1130 -14.40 33.66 -7.85
C ASN A 1130 -15.42 32.50 -7.83
N PRO A 1131 -14.96 31.24 -7.70
CA PRO A 1131 -15.85 30.09 -7.62
C PRO A 1131 -16.64 30.10 -6.30
N LEU A 1132 -17.66 29.25 -6.18
CA LEU A 1132 -18.35 29.04 -4.91
C LEU A 1132 -17.42 28.36 -3.89
N TYR A 1133 -16.71 27.32 -4.33
CA TYR A 1133 -15.64 26.67 -3.60
C TYR A 1133 -14.38 26.69 -4.46
N ALA A 1134 -13.29 27.21 -3.91
CA ALA A 1134 -12.01 27.25 -4.60
C ALA A 1134 -11.39 25.85 -4.74
N TYR A 1135 -10.44 25.72 -5.67
CA TYR A 1135 -9.58 24.54 -5.74
C TYR A 1135 -8.96 24.29 -4.37
N GLY A 1136 -8.93 23.02 -3.96
CA GLY A 1136 -8.39 22.64 -2.66
C GLY A 1136 -9.28 23.00 -1.47
N ALA A 1137 -10.56 23.36 -1.68
CA ALA A 1137 -11.49 23.51 -0.56
C ALA A 1137 -11.80 22.14 0.09
N GLY A 1138 -11.92 22.13 1.42
CA GLY A 1138 -12.20 20.94 2.21
C GLY A 1138 -11.76 21.17 3.65
N LEU A 1139 -12.59 20.81 4.62
CA LEU A 1139 -12.29 20.93 6.04
C LEU A 1139 -11.35 19.79 6.46
N THR A 1140 -10.33 20.10 7.26
CA THR A 1140 -9.35 19.11 7.76
C THR A 1140 -9.39 18.92 9.27
N SER A 1141 -10.50 19.34 9.88
CA SER A 1141 -10.72 19.23 11.31
C SER A 1141 -12.20 19.28 11.59
N TRP A 1142 -12.65 18.54 12.60
CA TRP A 1142 -13.97 18.74 13.18
C TRP A 1142 -13.98 20.10 13.89
N ALA A 1143 -14.80 21.04 13.43
CA ALA A 1143 -14.94 22.32 14.13
C ALA A 1143 -15.33 22.04 15.60
N THR A 1144 -14.62 22.64 16.54
CA THR A 1144 -15.04 22.66 17.95
C THR A 1144 -16.25 23.59 18.04
N GLY A 1145 -17.45 23.00 18.02
CA GLY A 1145 -18.69 23.71 18.32
C GLY A 1145 -18.75 24.21 19.75
#